data_AF-A0A2P9H5Z1-F1
#
_entry.id   AF-A0A2P9H5Z1-F1
#
_cell.length_a   1.000
_cell.length_b   1.000
_cell.length_c   1.000
_cell.angle_alpha   90.00
_cell.angle_beta   90.00
_cell.angle_gamma   90.00
#
_symmetry.space_group_name_H-M   'P 1'
#
loop_
_entity.id
_entity.type
_entity.pdbx_description
1 polymer ?
#
loop_
_entity_poly.entity_id
_entity_poly.type
_entity_poly.pdbx_seq_one_letter_code
_entity_poly.pdbx_strand_id
1 'polypeptide(L)'
;MSTTIELAPTAARAAALQPESRPEPPPLPDNATPEQKDLHWYTHVYQGDHMPQLTPRAVAMGAVLGMLMSVSNLYTILKVGWSFGVAITSCVLSFVIWNALCTLAAGRLTRMSILENNCMQSTASAAGASTGTTIATSFGALLILDPEHRHLAWQTVAAFTLATGAMGVFLAVPMKRQMINYEQLPFPSGIAAATTLRSLYSHGRVTMRKAYALIVALLVGAVVGVLNTAEDQFIALGRFFAWMKERLFNIHLPDLIPETGFRLLAGKPMVAFGFEPSVLLIAAGMIVGLRVSLSMLAAAAALYFLFAPWLQSIDAANAGVTGYIASIPTAGGGAFFHPVRWALWGGTAVMVFASLTSLALQWRTVARSFQVLRRPRKVSIGSDIEAKMAAIEVPNRWFVFGVVPITLALVAVQIIAFQIQWWAGLIAVAMSFVLVLVACRATGETDTTPVGPMGKVMQLLFAVISPGNVTHNLVAAGVGANCATSSADLLTDLKSGYLLGANPRRQFLAQFVGVFFGTLAIVPAWYLMIPNAAALEKYPLPATQIWVAVARILSTGVASLPMTARIAILIGALIGIALPLLERIFPRARPWLPSAMGLGLGWVVFFSNAFSFAIGAVIASLWGAIHRKSQETFNVPIASGLIAGESLLKAILAMLATIVGIAG
;
A
#
# COMPACT_ATOMS: atom_id res chain seq x y z
N MET A 1 27.17 25.10 55.53
CA MET A 1 27.86 24.54 54.34
C MET A 1 27.43 23.09 54.19
N SER A 2 27.12 22.68 52.96
CA SER A 2 26.71 21.33 52.52
C SER A 2 25.22 20.99 52.65
N THR A 3 24.45 21.42 51.64
CA THR A 3 23.14 20.89 51.26
C THR A 3 23.36 19.76 50.25
N THR A 4 23.05 18.53 50.64
CA THR A 4 23.13 17.35 49.77
C THR A 4 21.87 17.30 48.90
N ILE A 5 22.02 17.46 47.58
CA ILE A 5 20.94 17.37 46.60
C ILE A 5 20.65 15.88 46.34
N GLU A 6 19.47 15.41 46.76
CA GLU A 6 18.93 14.09 46.38
C GLU A 6 18.67 14.03 44.87
N LEU A 7 19.55 13.32 44.15
CA LEU A 7 19.34 12.90 42.77
C LEU A 7 18.73 11.48 42.75
N ALA A 8 17.42 11.35 43.00
CA ALA A 8 16.69 10.13 42.62
C ALA A 8 15.14 10.30 42.58
N PRO A 9 14.56 10.55 41.39
CA PRO A 9 13.29 9.89 41.07
C PRO A 9 13.16 9.36 39.63
N THR A 10 14.21 9.39 38.81
CA THR A 10 14.13 9.07 37.37
C THR A 10 14.42 7.61 37.01
N ALA A 11 15.30 6.92 37.72
CA ALA A 11 15.67 5.53 37.43
C ALA A 11 14.58 4.52 37.86
N ALA A 12 13.97 4.70 39.04
CA ALA A 12 12.88 3.84 39.52
C ALA A 12 11.63 3.92 38.63
N ARG A 13 11.35 5.10 38.07
CA ARG A 13 10.22 5.32 37.16
C ARG A 13 10.46 4.71 35.76
N ALA A 14 11.72 4.56 35.34
CA ALA A 14 12.11 3.88 34.10
C ALA A 14 12.10 2.35 34.23
N ALA A 15 12.37 1.81 35.43
CA ALA A 15 12.26 0.38 35.72
C ALA A 15 10.79 -0.08 35.80
N ALA A 16 9.89 0.75 36.34
CA ALA A 16 8.45 0.46 36.46
C ALA A 16 7.68 0.44 35.11
N LEU A 17 8.31 0.82 33.99
CA LEU A 17 7.71 0.90 32.66
C LEU A 17 8.01 -0.32 31.77
N GLN A 18 8.69 -1.34 32.30
CA GLN A 18 8.97 -2.58 31.56
C GLN A 18 8.05 -3.68 32.06
N PRO A 19 7.41 -4.46 31.17
CA PRO A 19 6.64 -5.59 31.62
C PRO A 19 7.63 -6.60 32.21
N GLU A 20 7.63 -6.74 33.55
CA GLU A 20 7.98 -8.01 34.17
C GLU A 20 7.30 -9.13 33.37
N SER A 21 8.00 -10.22 33.13
CA SER A 21 7.50 -11.40 32.44
C SER A 21 6.25 -11.92 33.15
N ARG A 22 5.09 -11.37 32.81
CA ARG A 22 3.81 -11.83 33.33
C ARG A 22 3.64 -13.29 32.91
N PRO A 23 3.13 -14.16 33.81
CA PRO A 23 2.78 -15.52 33.44
C PRO A 23 1.84 -15.50 32.23
N GLU A 24 2.02 -16.47 31.33
CA GLU A 24 1.14 -16.60 30.17
C GLU A 24 -0.33 -16.61 30.65
N PRO A 25 -1.21 -15.84 30.00
CA PRO A 25 -2.60 -15.80 30.41
C PRO A 25 -3.20 -17.22 30.32
N PRO A 26 -4.08 -17.60 31.27
CA PRO A 26 -4.63 -18.95 31.31
C PRO A 26 -5.35 -19.28 30.00
N PRO A 27 -5.30 -20.53 29.50
CA PRO A 27 -5.97 -20.89 28.25
C PRO A 27 -7.49 -20.75 28.37
N LEU A 28 -8.11 -20.14 27.37
CA LEU A 28 -9.57 -20.06 27.24
C LEU A 28 -10.12 -21.39 26.67
N PRO A 29 -11.31 -21.86 27.10
CA PRO A 29 -11.99 -22.97 26.45
C PRO A 29 -12.31 -22.64 24.98
N ASP A 30 -12.22 -23.63 24.09
CA ASP A 30 -12.48 -23.43 22.65
C ASP A 30 -13.89 -22.89 22.34
N ASN A 31 -14.86 -23.19 23.22
CA ASN A 31 -16.26 -22.74 23.11
C ASN A 31 -16.57 -21.50 23.98
N ALA A 32 -15.56 -20.73 24.39
CA ALA A 32 -15.77 -19.55 25.23
C ALA A 32 -16.75 -18.56 24.58
N THR A 33 -17.73 -18.12 25.35
CA THR A 33 -18.67 -17.08 24.93
C THR A 33 -17.94 -15.75 24.67
N PRO A 34 -18.50 -14.85 23.85
CA PRO A 34 -17.91 -13.53 23.61
C PRO A 34 -17.57 -12.78 24.91
N GLU A 35 -18.45 -12.84 25.91
CA GLU A 35 -18.28 -12.20 27.23
C GLU A 35 -17.11 -12.80 28.02
N GLN A 36 -16.90 -14.11 27.96
CA GLN A 36 -15.77 -14.78 28.62
C GLN A 36 -14.43 -14.39 28.00
N LYS A 37 -14.40 -14.27 26.66
CA LYS A 37 -13.20 -13.81 25.93
C LYS A 37 -12.85 -12.37 26.30
N ASP A 38 -13.88 -11.53 26.35
CA ASP A 38 -13.84 -10.12 26.71
C ASP A 38 -13.34 -9.92 28.16
N LEU A 39 -13.87 -10.69 29.12
CA LEU A 39 -13.41 -10.70 30.51
C LEU A 39 -11.95 -11.14 30.63
N HIS A 40 -11.60 -12.25 29.99
CA HIS A 40 -10.24 -12.79 30.02
C HIS A 40 -9.22 -11.77 29.49
N TRP A 41 -9.53 -11.14 28.36
CA TRP A 41 -8.69 -10.10 27.80
C TRP A 41 -8.57 -8.90 28.74
N TYR A 42 -9.67 -8.43 29.31
CA TYR A 42 -9.67 -7.30 30.23
C TYR A 42 -8.86 -7.57 31.51
N THR A 43 -8.97 -8.78 32.08
CA THR A 43 -8.28 -9.13 33.33
C THR A 43 -6.80 -9.45 33.12
N HIS A 44 -6.44 -10.12 32.02
CA HIS A 44 -5.09 -10.66 31.86
C HIS A 44 -4.23 -9.90 30.85
N VAL A 45 -4.84 -9.23 29.87
CA VAL A 45 -4.11 -8.63 28.74
C VAL A 45 -4.15 -7.11 28.77
N TYR A 46 -5.28 -6.48 29.14
CA TYR A 46 -5.44 -5.03 29.12
C TYR A 46 -4.45 -4.32 30.06
N GLN A 47 -3.74 -3.33 29.53
CA GLN A 47 -2.75 -2.50 30.24
C GLN A 47 -2.93 -1.02 29.97
N GLY A 48 -4.01 -0.65 29.30
CA GLY A 48 -4.15 0.69 28.74
C GLY A 48 -4.21 1.82 29.78
N ASP A 49 -4.65 1.51 30.99
CA ASP A 49 -4.77 2.48 32.09
C ASP A 49 -3.46 2.65 32.86
N HIS A 50 -2.56 1.66 32.80
CA HIS A 50 -1.33 1.62 33.61
C HIS A 50 -0.09 2.09 32.85
N MET A 51 -0.14 2.17 31.53
CA MET A 51 1.00 2.52 30.68
C MET A 51 0.63 3.68 29.75
N PRO A 52 1.55 4.65 29.52
CA PRO A 52 1.34 5.68 28.52
C PRO A 52 1.17 5.05 27.13
N GLN A 53 0.32 5.65 26.29
CA GLN A 53 0.04 5.14 24.93
C GLN A 53 0.01 6.29 23.92
N LEU A 54 -1.06 7.10 23.92
CA LEU A 54 -1.15 8.26 23.05
C LEU A 54 -0.47 9.44 23.73
N THR A 55 0.80 9.66 23.40
CA THR A 55 1.58 10.79 23.88
C THR A 55 1.99 11.71 22.72
N PRO A 56 2.23 13.01 22.95
CA PRO A 56 2.66 13.93 21.89
C PRO A 56 3.92 13.44 21.16
N ARG A 57 4.86 12.81 21.89
CA ARG A 57 6.07 12.22 21.30
C ARG A 57 5.77 11.02 20.39
N ALA A 58 4.81 10.17 20.76
CA ALA A 58 4.41 9.03 19.94
C ALA A 58 3.73 9.52 18.64
N VAL A 59 2.86 10.54 18.76
CA VAL A 59 2.22 11.18 17.60
C VAL A 59 3.24 11.88 16.71
N ALA A 60 4.16 12.67 17.28
CA ALA A 60 5.18 13.38 16.50
C ALA A 60 6.12 12.42 15.77
N MET A 61 6.61 11.39 16.46
CA MET A 61 7.46 10.37 15.84
C MET A 61 6.72 9.61 14.74
N GLY A 62 5.46 9.24 15.00
CA GLY A 62 4.62 8.52 14.05
C GLY A 62 4.25 9.37 12.86
N ALA A 63 3.99 10.67 13.06
CA ALA A 63 3.75 11.62 12.00
C ALA A 63 4.98 11.76 11.09
N VAL A 64 6.18 11.98 11.65
CA VAL A 64 7.41 12.14 10.85
C VAL A 64 7.70 10.87 10.06
N LEU A 65 7.72 9.70 10.71
CA LEU A 65 7.96 8.44 10.02
C LEU A 65 6.87 8.14 8.98
N GLY A 66 5.61 8.37 9.34
CA GLY A 66 4.47 8.17 8.46
C GLY A 66 4.49 9.07 7.23
N MET A 67 4.84 10.35 7.38
CA MET A 67 4.99 11.29 6.27
C MET A 67 6.09 10.83 5.29
N LEU A 68 7.25 10.41 5.81
CA LEU A 68 8.32 9.84 4.97
C LEU A 68 7.87 8.57 4.25
N MET A 69 7.21 7.66 4.97
CA MET A 69 6.70 6.42 4.38
C MET A 69 5.58 6.68 3.36
N SER A 70 4.79 7.74 3.54
CA SER A 70 3.77 8.16 2.57
C SER A 70 4.40 8.55 1.23
N VAL A 71 5.47 9.33 1.27
CA VAL A 71 6.22 9.76 0.08
C VAL A 71 6.90 8.57 -0.60
N SER A 72 7.54 7.70 0.19
CA SER A 72 8.14 6.44 -0.28
C SER A 72 7.09 5.53 -0.95
N ASN A 73 5.91 5.38 -0.33
CA ASN A 73 4.83 4.58 -0.89
C ASN A 73 4.24 5.20 -2.16
N LEU A 74 4.15 6.54 -2.25
CA LEU A 74 3.70 7.20 -3.49
C LEU A 74 4.59 6.83 -4.66
N TYR A 75 5.90 6.99 -4.50
CA TYR A 75 6.88 6.60 -5.52
C TYR A 75 6.77 5.11 -5.87
N THR A 76 6.68 4.26 -4.85
CA THR A 76 6.60 2.81 -5.05
C THR A 76 5.34 2.41 -5.81
N ILE A 77 4.18 3.03 -5.54
CA ILE A 77 2.94 2.75 -6.28
C ILE A 77 3.06 3.20 -7.73
N LEU A 78 3.67 4.37 -7.99
CA LEU A 78 3.89 4.86 -9.36
C LEU A 78 4.83 3.95 -10.16
N LYS A 79 5.84 3.37 -9.50
CA LYS A 79 6.85 2.51 -10.15
C LYS A 79 6.43 1.04 -10.25
N VAL A 80 5.79 0.50 -9.22
CA VAL A 80 5.52 -0.94 -9.06
C VAL A 80 4.03 -1.28 -9.05
N GLY A 81 3.17 -0.36 -8.64
CA GLY A 81 1.72 -0.55 -8.62
C GLY A 81 1.13 -1.06 -7.31
N TRP A 82 1.92 -1.14 -6.24
CA TRP A 82 1.42 -1.43 -4.90
C TRP A 82 2.28 -0.73 -3.84
N SER A 83 1.81 -0.74 -2.60
CA SER A 83 2.52 -0.22 -1.42
C SER A 83 2.97 -1.36 -0.51
N PHE A 84 3.92 -1.08 0.36
CA PHE A 84 4.38 -2.02 1.38
C PHE A 84 3.90 -1.59 2.77
N GLY A 85 3.67 -2.56 3.65
CA GLY A 85 3.16 -2.32 5.00
C GLY A 85 4.09 -1.43 5.82
N VAL A 86 3.52 -0.37 6.42
CA VAL A 86 4.25 0.66 7.19
C VAL A 86 4.36 0.30 8.68
N ALA A 87 3.50 -0.58 9.17
CA ALA A 87 3.41 -0.92 10.60
C ALA A 87 4.73 -1.47 11.17
N ILE A 88 5.26 -2.56 10.61
CA ILE A 88 6.45 -3.23 11.14
C ILE A 88 7.69 -2.35 11.00
N THR A 89 7.84 -1.71 9.83
CA THR A 89 8.99 -0.85 9.52
C THR A 89 9.05 0.36 10.45
N SER A 90 7.91 1.03 10.68
CA SER A 90 7.84 2.18 11.58
C SER A 90 8.13 1.83 13.05
N CYS A 91 7.61 0.71 13.57
CA CYS A 91 7.90 0.26 14.94
C CYS A 91 9.40 0.07 15.21
N VAL A 92 10.08 -0.61 14.27
CA VAL A 92 11.52 -0.90 14.36
C VAL A 92 12.33 0.40 14.26
N LEU A 93 12.01 1.22 13.26
CA LEU A 93 12.72 2.48 13.01
C LEU A 93 12.52 3.46 14.18
N SER A 94 11.30 3.56 14.71
CA SER A 94 11.01 4.36 15.90
C SER A 94 11.80 3.91 17.11
N PHE A 95 11.86 2.61 17.38
CA PHE A 95 12.61 2.08 18.51
C PHE A 95 14.09 2.46 18.42
N VAL A 96 14.72 2.32 17.26
CA VAL A 96 16.14 2.65 17.08
C VAL A 96 16.39 4.15 17.17
N ILE A 97 15.63 4.96 16.41
CA ILE A 97 15.81 6.42 16.40
C ILE A 97 15.55 7.00 17.78
N TRP A 98 14.46 6.60 18.45
CA TRP A 98 14.13 7.14 19.76
C TRP A 98 15.16 6.75 20.82
N ASN A 99 15.66 5.51 20.81
CA ASN A 99 16.71 5.10 21.73
C ASN A 99 18.03 5.87 21.47
N ALA A 100 18.38 6.11 20.19
CA ALA A 100 19.53 6.94 19.84
C ALA A 100 19.35 8.39 20.36
N LEU A 101 18.17 8.99 20.17
CA LEU A 101 17.85 10.31 20.71
C LEU A 101 17.92 10.35 22.24
N CYS A 102 17.44 9.30 22.93
CA CYS A 102 17.56 9.21 24.38
C CYS A 102 19.03 9.14 24.85
N THR A 103 19.89 8.42 24.13
CA THR A 103 21.33 8.36 24.43
C THR A 103 22.02 9.71 24.17
N LEU A 104 21.69 10.39 23.07
CA LEU A 104 22.25 11.70 22.72
C LEU A 104 21.78 12.80 23.69
N ALA A 105 20.54 12.72 24.16
CA ALA A 105 19.97 13.65 25.13
C ALA A 105 20.44 13.40 26.58
N ALA A 106 21.48 12.58 26.79
CA ALA A 106 22.06 12.25 28.09
C ALA A 106 21.02 11.86 29.16
N GLY A 107 19.97 11.13 28.76
CA GLY A 107 18.92 10.66 29.67
C GLY A 107 17.84 11.69 30.03
N ARG A 108 17.84 12.89 29.43
CA ARG A 108 16.75 13.87 29.58
C ARG A 108 15.42 13.39 28.98
N LEU A 109 15.47 12.48 28.01
CA LEU A 109 14.31 11.85 27.39
C LEU A 109 14.10 10.44 27.96
N THR A 110 12.85 10.12 28.30
CA THR A 110 12.48 8.77 28.73
C THR A 110 12.21 7.86 27.52
N ARG A 111 12.49 6.56 27.68
CA ARG A 111 12.19 5.55 26.65
C ARG A 111 10.68 5.48 26.41
N MET A 112 10.27 5.28 25.16
CA MET A 112 8.87 5.03 24.82
C MET A 112 8.46 3.65 25.33
N SER A 113 7.26 3.56 25.90
CA SER A 113 6.65 2.28 26.25
C SER A 113 6.28 1.47 25.01
N ILE A 114 6.00 0.16 25.18
CA ILE A 114 5.53 -0.68 24.07
C ILE A 114 4.19 -0.18 23.49
N LEU A 115 3.29 0.34 24.34
CA LEU A 115 2.00 0.88 23.91
C LEU A 115 2.12 2.28 23.28
N GLU A 116 3.12 3.07 23.67
CA GLU A 116 3.46 4.31 22.97
C GLU A 116 3.97 4.04 21.57
N ASN A 117 4.86 3.04 21.42
CA ASN A 117 5.36 2.62 20.11
C ASN A 117 4.22 2.03 19.25
N ASN A 118 3.26 1.34 19.86
CA ASN A 118 2.05 0.87 19.17
C ASN A 118 1.11 2.02 18.70
N CYS A 119 0.92 3.08 19.50
CA CYS A 119 0.19 4.26 19.04
C CYS A 119 0.95 5.06 17.98
N MET A 120 2.28 5.14 18.10
CA MET A 120 3.17 5.71 17.09
C MET A 120 3.01 4.97 15.76
N GLN A 121 3.02 3.63 15.78
CA GLN A 121 2.78 2.77 14.61
C GLN A 121 1.45 3.08 13.95
N SER A 122 0.37 3.19 14.74
CA SER A 122 -0.97 3.46 14.21
C SER A 122 -1.02 4.85 13.52
N THR A 123 -0.33 5.84 14.09
CA THR A 123 -0.15 7.16 13.46
C THR A 123 0.63 7.04 12.15
N ALA A 124 1.75 6.32 12.14
CA ALA A 124 2.61 6.17 10.98
C ALA A 124 1.97 5.37 9.84
N SER A 125 1.25 4.31 10.19
CA SER A 125 0.48 3.45 9.28
C SER A 125 -0.60 4.24 8.56
N ALA A 126 -1.42 4.98 9.31
CA ALA A 126 -2.46 5.83 8.74
C ALA A 126 -1.88 6.96 7.87
N ALA A 127 -0.77 7.57 8.28
CA ALA A 127 -0.11 8.61 7.49
C ALA A 127 0.52 8.05 6.20
N GLY A 128 1.12 6.86 6.26
CA GLY A 128 1.95 6.31 5.18
C GLY A 128 1.25 5.37 4.20
N ALA A 129 0.26 4.59 4.63
CA ALA A 129 -0.43 3.60 3.80
C ALA A 129 -1.82 4.08 3.36
N SER A 130 -2.59 4.66 4.29
CA SER A 130 -4.01 4.95 4.09
C SER A 130 -4.32 6.18 3.23
N THR A 131 -3.32 6.96 2.83
CA THR A 131 -3.48 8.24 2.09
C THR A 131 -2.91 8.20 0.66
N GLY A 132 -1.86 7.41 0.41
CA GLY A 132 -1.09 7.44 -0.85
C GLY A 132 -1.68 6.67 -2.03
N THR A 133 -2.33 5.53 -1.77
CA THR A 133 -2.77 4.60 -2.84
C THR A 133 -3.78 5.24 -3.80
N THR A 134 -4.71 6.02 -3.26
CA THR A 134 -5.80 6.63 -4.04
C THR A 134 -5.32 7.81 -4.88
N ILE A 135 -4.30 8.54 -4.42
CA ILE A 135 -3.70 9.64 -5.17
C ILE A 135 -3.01 9.12 -6.44
N ALA A 136 -2.10 8.15 -6.31
CA ALA A 136 -1.40 7.60 -7.46
C ALA A 136 -2.33 6.93 -8.48
N THR A 137 -3.39 6.26 -8.01
CA THR A 137 -4.30 5.50 -8.88
C THR A 137 -5.43 6.36 -9.45
N SER A 138 -6.29 6.93 -8.60
CA SER A 138 -7.46 7.68 -9.04
C SER A 138 -7.09 9.04 -9.61
N PHE A 139 -6.30 9.84 -8.90
CA PHE A 139 -5.90 11.17 -9.40
C PHE A 139 -4.89 11.07 -10.54
N GLY A 140 -3.99 10.08 -10.51
CA GLY A 140 -3.16 9.76 -11.68
C GLY A 140 -3.98 9.38 -12.91
N ALA A 141 -5.04 8.57 -12.75
CA ALA A 141 -5.91 8.20 -13.86
C ALA A 141 -6.73 9.38 -14.38
N LEU A 142 -7.19 10.27 -13.49
CA LEU A 142 -7.85 11.52 -13.86
C LEU A 142 -6.90 12.40 -14.69
N LEU A 143 -5.64 12.56 -14.27
CA LEU A 143 -4.67 13.38 -14.98
C LEU A 143 -4.36 12.86 -16.40
N ILE A 144 -4.40 11.54 -16.60
CA ILE A 144 -4.18 10.90 -17.92
C ILE A 144 -5.42 11.01 -18.82
N LEU A 145 -6.62 10.94 -18.24
CA LEU A 145 -7.87 10.89 -19.01
C LEU A 145 -8.52 12.25 -19.22
N ASP A 146 -8.08 13.29 -18.51
CA ASP A 146 -8.56 14.64 -18.71
C ASP A 146 -8.01 15.24 -20.03
N PRO A 147 -8.86 15.67 -20.98
CA PRO A 147 -8.42 16.21 -22.26
C PRO A 147 -7.50 17.44 -22.14
N GLU A 148 -7.70 18.27 -21.11
CA GLU A 148 -6.89 19.46 -20.86
C GLU A 148 -5.66 19.16 -19.97
N HIS A 149 -5.48 17.90 -19.54
CA HIS A 149 -4.47 17.47 -18.56
C HIS A 149 -4.40 18.38 -17.34
N ARG A 150 -5.54 18.95 -16.91
CA ARG A 150 -5.59 19.89 -15.81
C ARG A 150 -5.31 19.16 -14.52
N HIS A 151 -4.22 19.58 -13.91
CA HIS A 151 -3.94 19.20 -12.55
C HIS A 151 -4.98 19.85 -11.64
N LEU A 152 -5.79 19.04 -10.95
CA LEU A 152 -6.81 19.55 -10.02
C LEU A 152 -6.18 20.45 -8.95
N ALA A 153 -6.97 21.32 -8.34
CA ALA A 153 -6.49 22.21 -7.28
C ALA A 153 -6.10 21.41 -6.03
N TRP A 154 -4.99 21.78 -5.38
CA TRP A 154 -4.44 21.04 -4.23
C TRP A 154 -5.41 20.95 -3.06
N GLN A 155 -6.28 21.96 -2.87
CA GLN A 155 -7.30 21.92 -1.82
C GLN A 155 -8.30 20.78 -2.06
N THR A 156 -8.63 20.49 -3.33
CA THR A 156 -9.54 19.41 -3.70
C THR A 156 -8.94 18.05 -3.38
N VAL A 157 -7.68 17.82 -3.79
CA VAL A 157 -6.98 16.57 -3.54
C VAL A 157 -6.80 16.35 -2.03
N ALA A 158 -6.46 17.41 -1.28
CA ALA A 158 -6.33 17.37 0.17
C ALA A 158 -7.67 17.07 0.86
N ALA A 159 -8.73 17.79 0.52
CA ALA A 159 -10.05 17.57 1.10
C ALA A 159 -10.57 16.16 0.81
N PHE A 160 -10.41 15.67 -0.42
CA PHE A 160 -10.81 14.32 -0.80
C PHE A 160 -10.01 13.25 -0.06
N THR A 161 -8.69 13.36 -0.02
CA THR A 161 -7.80 12.39 0.64
C THR A 161 -8.07 12.33 2.14
N LEU A 162 -8.18 13.49 2.79
CA LEU A 162 -8.49 13.59 4.21
C LEU A 162 -9.87 12.98 4.50
N ALA A 163 -10.90 13.36 3.74
CA ALA A 163 -12.26 12.94 4.01
C ALA A 163 -12.48 11.45 3.74
N THR A 164 -11.89 10.89 2.67
CA THR A 164 -12.01 9.44 2.38
C THR A 164 -11.20 8.61 3.37
N GLY A 165 -10.00 9.05 3.76
CA GLY A 165 -9.19 8.38 4.78
C GLY A 165 -9.86 8.41 6.14
N ALA A 166 -10.39 9.58 6.54
CA ALA A 166 -11.15 9.74 7.77
C ALA A 166 -12.43 8.88 7.76
N MET A 167 -13.16 8.84 6.64
CA MET A 167 -14.33 7.97 6.51
C MET A 167 -13.96 6.51 6.76
N GLY A 168 -12.90 5.99 6.13
CA GLY A 168 -12.43 4.62 6.38
C GLY A 168 -12.10 4.35 7.86
N VAL A 169 -11.42 5.30 8.53
CA VAL A 169 -11.14 5.22 9.97
C VAL A 169 -12.41 5.09 10.80
N PHE A 170 -13.44 5.90 10.55
CA PHE A 170 -14.72 5.80 11.27
C PHE A 170 -15.50 4.52 10.92
N LEU A 171 -15.48 4.09 9.66
CA LEU A 171 -16.19 2.87 9.24
C LEU A 171 -15.60 1.59 9.86
N ALA A 172 -14.35 1.61 10.34
CA ALA A 172 -13.75 0.49 11.06
C ALA A 172 -14.33 0.28 12.48
N VAL A 173 -14.90 1.32 13.10
CA VAL A 173 -15.39 1.29 14.49
C VAL A 173 -16.37 0.13 14.76
N PRO A 174 -17.47 -0.02 13.99
CA PRO A 174 -18.39 -1.14 14.20
C PRO A 174 -17.75 -2.50 13.87
N MET A 175 -16.76 -2.52 12.97
CA MET A 175 -16.09 -3.76 12.54
C MET A 175 -15.18 -4.34 13.62
N LYS A 176 -14.51 -3.48 14.40
CA LYS A 176 -13.58 -3.91 15.47
C LYS A 176 -14.24 -4.85 16.46
N ARG A 177 -15.40 -4.49 17.00
CA ARG A 177 -16.08 -5.29 18.04
C ARG A 177 -16.42 -6.68 17.52
N GLN A 178 -16.95 -6.76 16.31
CA GLN A 178 -17.35 -8.03 15.72
C GLN A 178 -16.13 -8.88 15.29
N MET A 179 -15.19 -8.31 14.55
CA MET A 179 -14.09 -9.07 13.93
C MET A 179 -12.92 -9.35 14.87
N ILE A 180 -12.64 -8.46 15.81
CA ILE A 180 -11.47 -8.59 16.71
C ILE A 180 -11.87 -9.18 18.05
N ASN A 181 -12.92 -8.67 18.72
CA ASN A 181 -13.29 -9.18 20.04
C ASN A 181 -14.03 -10.51 19.94
N TYR A 182 -15.10 -10.57 19.12
CA TYR A 182 -16.00 -11.72 19.10
C TYR A 182 -15.48 -12.85 18.23
N GLU A 183 -15.22 -12.56 16.96
CA GLU A 183 -14.75 -13.55 15.99
C GLU A 183 -13.25 -13.85 16.13
N GLN A 184 -12.47 -12.94 16.72
CA GLN A 184 -11.02 -13.06 16.90
C GLN A 184 -10.27 -13.44 15.63
N LEU A 185 -10.64 -12.83 14.50
CA LEU A 185 -9.97 -13.04 13.21
C LEU A 185 -8.44 -12.81 13.36
N PRO A 186 -7.61 -13.56 12.63
CA PRO A 186 -6.18 -13.57 12.87
C PRO A 186 -5.53 -12.22 12.60
N PHE A 187 -5.87 -11.52 11.51
CA PHE A 187 -5.15 -10.32 11.03
C PHE A 187 -3.62 -10.53 11.11
N PRO A 188 -3.03 -11.36 10.24
CA PRO A 188 -1.65 -11.83 10.35
C PRO A 188 -0.61 -10.70 10.49
N SER A 189 -0.71 -9.61 9.73
CA SER A 189 0.17 -8.44 9.85
C SER A 189 0.04 -7.75 11.20
N GLY A 190 -1.15 -7.71 11.80
CA GLY A 190 -1.39 -7.20 13.15
C GLY A 190 -0.71 -8.06 14.22
N ILE A 191 -0.74 -9.39 14.07
CA ILE A 191 0.01 -10.33 14.91
C ILE A 191 1.52 -10.12 14.72
N ALA A 192 1.98 -9.99 13.48
CA ALA A 192 3.39 -9.77 13.17
C ALA A 192 3.90 -8.44 13.77
N ALA A 193 3.09 -7.37 13.74
CA ALA A 193 3.41 -6.11 14.39
C ALA A 193 3.48 -6.23 15.92
N ALA A 194 2.51 -6.91 16.56
CA ALA A 194 2.51 -7.13 18.00
C ALA A 194 3.69 -7.99 18.46
N THR A 195 4.00 -9.08 17.75
CA THR A 195 5.16 -9.93 18.03
C THR A 195 6.48 -9.18 17.83
N THR A 196 6.59 -8.36 16.78
CA THR A 196 7.75 -7.49 16.55
C THR A 196 7.94 -6.51 17.72
N LEU A 197 6.88 -5.81 18.13
CA LEU A 197 6.93 -4.90 19.29
C LEU A 197 7.33 -5.62 20.57
N ARG A 198 6.72 -6.76 20.90
CA ARG A 198 7.14 -7.58 22.05
C ARG A 198 8.61 -7.96 21.96
N SER A 199 9.08 -8.36 20.78
CA SER A 199 10.45 -8.79 20.56
C SER A 199 11.49 -7.66 20.66
N LEU A 200 11.11 -6.42 20.35
CA LEU A 200 11.96 -5.23 20.45
C LEU A 200 12.18 -4.82 21.91
N TYR A 201 11.15 -5.01 22.74
CA TYR A 201 11.20 -4.66 24.17
C TYR A 201 11.65 -5.83 25.07
N SER A 202 11.61 -7.07 24.57
CA SER A 202 12.31 -8.20 25.17
C SER A 202 13.79 -8.18 24.76
N HIS A 203 14.75 -8.31 25.67
CA HIS A 203 16.20 -8.09 25.45
C HIS A 203 16.90 -9.14 24.54
N GLY A 204 16.44 -9.34 23.30
CA GLY A 204 16.99 -10.30 22.35
C GLY A 204 18.07 -9.73 21.43
N ARG A 205 19.30 -10.27 21.47
CA ARG A 205 20.40 -9.90 20.54
C ARG A 205 20.02 -10.07 19.06
N VAL A 206 19.16 -11.05 18.74
CA VAL A 206 18.67 -11.31 17.38
C VAL A 206 17.77 -10.17 16.87
N THR A 207 16.96 -9.57 17.74
CA THR A 207 16.05 -8.48 17.36
C THR A 207 16.81 -7.20 17.03
N MET A 208 17.84 -6.87 17.80
CA MET A 208 18.72 -5.74 17.49
C MET A 208 19.40 -5.92 16.13
N ARG A 209 19.86 -7.14 15.80
CA ARG A 209 20.42 -7.44 14.48
C ARG A 209 19.41 -7.21 13.35
N LYS A 210 18.14 -7.56 13.53
CA LYS A 210 17.09 -7.27 12.52
C LYS A 210 16.91 -5.77 12.31
N ALA A 211 16.91 -4.99 13.40
CA ALA A 211 16.78 -3.55 13.35
C ALA A 211 17.98 -2.90 12.63
N TYR A 212 19.20 -3.33 12.94
CA TYR A 212 20.40 -2.87 12.23
C TYR A 212 20.39 -3.28 10.77
N ALA A 213 19.98 -4.51 10.44
CA ALA A 213 19.86 -4.97 9.05
C ALA A 213 18.90 -4.10 8.24
N LEU A 214 17.75 -3.72 8.81
CA LEU A 214 16.79 -2.81 8.17
C LEU A 214 17.41 -1.42 7.91
N ILE A 215 18.12 -0.85 8.88
CA ILE A 215 18.73 0.47 8.75
C ILE A 215 19.87 0.47 7.73
N VAL A 216 20.74 -0.54 7.78
CA VAL A 216 21.82 -0.70 6.80
C VAL A 216 21.23 -0.87 5.41
N ALA A 217 20.20 -1.70 5.26
CA ALA A 217 19.49 -1.86 4.00
C ALA A 217 18.82 -0.55 3.53
N LEU A 218 18.26 0.25 4.43
CA LEU A 218 17.71 1.57 4.11
C LEU A 218 18.79 2.51 3.58
N LEU A 219 19.96 2.56 4.22
CA LEU A 219 21.08 3.38 3.76
C LEU A 219 21.62 2.90 2.41
N VAL A 220 21.76 1.59 2.22
CA VAL A 220 22.18 0.99 0.94
C VAL A 220 21.15 1.31 -0.15
N GLY A 221 19.86 1.16 0.13
CA GLY A 221 18.78 1.52 -0.79
C GLY A 221 18.84 2.99 -1.19
N ALA A 222 19.06 3.88 -0.23
CA ALA A 222 19.24 5.30 -0.49
C ALA A 222 20.47 5.55 -1.38
N VAL A 223 21.64 4.98 -1.05
CA VAL A 223 22.85 5.15 -1.88
C VAL A 223 22.60 4.68 -3.31
N VAL A 224 22.02 3.49 -3.51
CA VAL A 224 21.69 3.00 -4.87
C VAL A 224 20.67 3.92 -5.55
N GLY A 225 19.71 4.47 -4.81
CA GLY A 225 18.79 5.49 -5.31
C GLY A 225 19.51 6.70 -5.89
N VAL A 226 20.55 7.23 -5.23
CA VAL A 226 21.39 8.32 -5.76
C VAL A 226 22.05 7.87 -7.07
N LEU A 227 22.63 6.66 -7.08
CA LEU A 227 23.43 6.16 -8.20
C LEU A 227 22.60 5.85 -9.46
N ASN A 228 21.34 5.45 -9.26
CA ASN A 228 20.33 5.12 -10.28
C ASN A 228 19.33 6.28 -10.47
N THR A 229 19.80 7.53 -10.34
CA THR A 229 19.00 8.71 -10.70
C THR A 229 19.55 9.28 -12.00
N ALA A 230 18.66 9.53 -12.97
CA ALA A 230 18.99 10.05 -14.30
C ALA A 230 19.81 11.35 -14.25
N GLU A 231 20.75 11.53 -15.18
CA GLU A 231 21.62 12.71 -15.25
C GLU A 231 20.84 14.03 -15.40
N ASP A 232 19.70 14.01 -16.08
CA ASP A 232 18.83 15.18 -16.26
C ASP A 232 18.26 15.72 -14.94
N GLN A 233 17.98 14.84 -13.97
CA GLN A 233 17.52 15.26 -12.64
C GLN A 233 18.68 15.86 -11.82
N PHE A 234 19.91 15.37 -12.01
CA PHE A 234 21.09 15.94 -11.36
C PHE A 234 21.47 17.33 -11.90
N ILE A 235 21.32 17.54 -13.21
CA ILE A 235 21.56 18.84 -13.85
C ILE A 235 20.60 19.90 -13.28
N ALA A 236 19.35 19.52 -13.01
CA ALA A 236 18.36 20.37 -12.35
C ALA A 236 18.67 20.66 -10.86
N LEU A 237 19.34 19.76 -10.13
CA LEU A 237 19.64 19.93 -8.69
C LEU A 237 20.92 20.76 -8.38
N GLY A 238 21.65 21.24 -9.40
CA GLY A 238 22.76 22.18 -9.24
C GLY A 238 24.06 21.63 -8.62
N ARG A 239 24.97 22.56 -8.26
CA ARG A 239 26.39 22.28 -7.92
C ARG A 239 26.60 21.36 -6.72
N PHE A 240 25.68 21.28 -5.75
CA PHE A 240 25.84 20.47 -4.54
C PHE A 240 25.76 18.96 -4.82
N PHE A 241 24.78 18.53 -5.63
CA PHE A 241 24.65 17.12 -5.99
C PHE A 241 25.65 16.71 -7.08
N ALA A 242 26.04 17.63 -7.97
CA ALA A 242 27.18 17.44 -8.86
C ALA A 242 28.50 17.27 -8.07
N TRP A 243 28.74 18.09 -7.05
CA TRP A 243 29.87 17.93 -6.12
C TRP A 243 29.82 16.61 -5.35
N MET A 244 28.65 16.19 -4.88
CA MET A 244 28.48 14.91 -4.19
C MET A 244 28.76 13.73 -5.14
N LYS A 245 28.29 13.81 -6.40
CA LYS A 245 28.55 12.85 -7.48
C LYS A 245 30.06 12.76 -7.78
N GLU A 246 30.73 13.89 -8.01
CA GLU A 246 32.17 13.93 -8.32
C GLU A 246 33.06 13.45 -7.16
N ARG A 247 32.66 13.68 -5.91
CA ARG A 247 33.53 13.50 -4.74
C ARG A 247 33.25 12.25 -3.91
N LEU A 248 32.03 11.70 -3.94
CA LEU A 248 31.68 10.48 -3.19
C LEU A 248 31.58 9.21 -4.05
N PHE A 249 31.11 9.26 -5.30
CA PHE A 249 30.94 8.04 -6.12
C PHE A 249 31.08 8.32 -7.64
N ASN A 250 32.24 7.99 -8.23
CA ASN A 250 32.49 8.08 -9.69
C ASN A 250 31.89 6.89 -10.48
N ILE A 251 30.85 6.24 -9.95
CA ILE A 251 30.23 5.04 -10.54
C ILE A 251 28.77 5.38 -10.84
N HIS A 252 28.39 5.42 -12.12
CA HIS A 252 27.00 5.58 -12.55
C HIS A 252 26.37 4.22 -12.83
N LEU A 253 25.18 3.97 -12.27
CA LEU A 253 24.35 2.82 -12.63
C LEU A 253 23.33 3.31 -13.66
N PRO A 254 23.34 2.81 -14.91
CA PRO A 254 22.38 3.21 -15.92
C PRO A 254 20.95 2.95 -15.47
N ASP A 255 20.01 3.86 -15.74
CA ASP A 255 18.57 3.65 -15.49
C ASP A 255 18.05 2.38 -16.20
N LEU A 256 18.65 2.08 -17.35
CA LEU A 256 18.46 0.86 -18.10
C LEU A 256 19.82 0.47 -18.66
N ILE A 257 20.21 -0.79 -18.49
CA ILE A 257 21.31 -1.40 -19.24
C ILE A 257 20.66 -2.04 -20.47
N PRO A 258 20.60 -1.34 -21.63
CA PRO A 258 20.10 -1.94 -22.86
C PRO A 258 21.08 -2.99 -23.34
N GLU A 259 20.57 -4.13 -23.79
CA GLU A 259 21.40 -5.08 -24.50
C GLU A 259 21.56 -4.61 -25.95
N THR A 260 22.76 -4.16 -26.31
CA THR A 260 23.09 -3.72 -27.66
C THR A 260 22.94 -4.89 -28.64
N GLY A 261 22.04 -4.75 -29.61
CA GLY A 261 22.00 -5.59 -30.81
C GLY A 261 21.23 -6.91 -30.75
N PHE A 262 20.77 -7.41 -29.59
CA PHE A 262 20.13 -8.73 -29.54
C PHE A 262 18.70 -8.78 -30.10
N ARG A 263 17.95 -7.67 -30.13
CA ARG A 263 16.61 -7.67 -30.73
C ARG A 263 16.06 -6.28 -31.09
N LEU A 264 16.16 -5.94 -32.38
CA LEU A 264 15.39 -4.85 -32.98
C LEU A 264 14.10 -5.43 -33.57
N LEU A 265 12.97 -4.79 -33.32
CA LEU A 265 11.70 -5.11 -33.99
C LEU A 265 11.61 -4.25 -35.24
N ALA A 266 11.71 -4.86 -36.43
CA ALA A 266 11.74 -4.14 -37.71
C ALA A 266 12.79 -3.01 -37.75
N GLY A 267 14.00 -3.26 -37.22
CA GLY A 267 15.08 -2.28 -37.16
C GLY A 267 14.96 -1.23 -36.04
N LYS A 268 13.89 -1.27 -35.23
CA LYS A 268 13.66 -0.33 -34.13
C LYS A 268 13.78 -0.98 -32.75
N PRO A 269 14.35 -0.30 -31.76
CA PRO A 269 14.34 -0.77 -30.37
C PRO A 269 12.92 -0.80 -29.78
N MET A 270 12.70 -1.74 -28.85
CA MET A 270 11.47 -1.80 -28.05
C MET A 270 11.70 -1.09 -26.72
N VAL A 271 10.71 -0.34 -26.25
CA VAL A 271 10.81 0.43 -25.00
C VAL A 271 11.12 -0.50 -23.81
N ALA A 272 12.11 -0.10 -23.00
CA ALA A 272 12.49 -0.73 -21.73
C ALA A 272 12.81 -2.24 -21.82
N PHE A 273 13.39 -2.67 -22.95
CA PHE A 273 14.00 -3.99 -23.08
C PHE A 273 15.45 -3.94 -22.60
N GLY A 274 15.73 -4.57 -21.46
CA GLY A 274 17.04 -4.58 -20.82
C GLY A 274 16.94 -4.93 -19.33
N PHE A 275 17.97 -4.59 -18.56
CA PHE A 275 17.97 -4.72 -17.10
C PHE A 275 17.92 -3.35 -16.42
N GLU A 276 17.03 -3.19 -15.45
CA GLU A 276 16.96 -1.99 -14.61
C GLU A 276 17.59 -2.31 -13.24
N PRO A 277 18.77 -1.74 -12.89
CA PRO A 277 19.48 -2.04 -11.65
C PRO A 277 18.87 -1.32 -10.42
N SER A 278 17.57 -1.50 -10.21
CA SER A 278 16.83 -0.95 -9.07
C SER A 278 16.78 -1.98 -7.93
N VAL A 279 17.36 -1.63 -6.78
CA VAL A 279 17.30 -2.48 -5.58
C VAL A 279 15.91 -2.51 -4.98
N LEU A 280 15.07 -1.52 -5.25
CA LEU A 280 13.64 -1.52 -4.94
C LEU A 280 12.94 -2.68 -5.65
N LEU A 281 13.15 -2.85 -6.96
CA LEU A 281 12.52 -3.91 -7.74
C LEU A 281 13.07 -5.30 -7.34
N ILE A 282 14.37 -5.39 -7.09
CA ILE A 282 15.00 -6.62 -6.58
C ILE A 282 14.44 -6.97 -5.20
N ALA A 283 14.40 -6.03 -4.26
CA ALA A 283 13.86 -6.24 -2.93
C ALA A 283 12.36 -6.57 -2.95
N ALA A 284 11.58 -5.96 -3.85
CA ALA A 284 10.20 -6.34 -4.07
C ALA A 284 10.10 -7.82 -4.52
N GLY A 285 10.97 -8.26 -5.44
CA GLY A 285 11.10 -9.66 -5.83
C GLY A 285 11.41 -10.60 -4.66
N MET A 286 12.27 -10.18 -3.72
CA MET A 286 12.60 -10.95 -2.51
C MET A 286 11.40 -11.18 -1.58
N ILE A 287 10.43 -10.25 -1.57
CA ILE A 287 9.21 -10.33 -0.75
C ILE A 287 8.12 -11.15 -1.45
N VAL A 288 7.88 -10.89 -2.73
CA VAL A 288 6.77 -11.50 -3.48
C VAL A 288 7.04 -12.99 -3.76
N GLY A 289 8.31 -13.36 -3.95
CA GLY A 289 8.74 -14.74 -4.09
C GLY A 289 8.66 -15.29 -5.52
N LEU A 290 9.22 -16.49 -5.68
CA LEU A 290 9.59 -17.06 -6.98
C LEU A 290 8.39 -17.25 -7.93
N ARG A 291 7.26 -17.75 -7.42
CA ARG A 291 6.08 -18.06 -8.23
C ARG A 291 5.57 -16.84 -9.01
N VAL A 292 5.41 -15.71 -8.33
CA VAL A 292 4.86 -14.49 -8.95
C VAL A 292 5.90 -13.84 -9.85
N SER A 293 7.14 -13.71 -9.39
CA SER A 293 8.21 -13.09 -10.17
C SER A 293 8.54 -13.86 -11.45
N LEU A 294 8.57 -15.20 -11.41
CA LEU A 294 8.77 -16.01 -12.61
C LEU A 294 7.56 -15.98 -13.55
N SER A 295 6.33 -15.96 -13.02
CA SER A 295 5.13 -15.77 -13.85
C SER A 295 5.16 -14.42 -14.57
N MET A 296 5.59 -13.38 -13.85
CA MET A 296 5.73 -12.03 -14.39
C MET A 296 6.82 -11.94 -15.46
N LEU A 297 8.00 -12.53 -15.22
CA LEU A 297 9.06 -12.63 -16.20
C LEU A 297 8.62 -13.44 -17.43
N ALA A 298 7.94 -14.57 -17.25
CA ALA A 298 7.45 -15.39 -18.35
C ALA A 298 6.42 -14.65 -19.21
N ALA A 299 5.50 -13.91 -18.59
CA ALA A 299 4.53 -13.08 -19.31
C ALA A 299 5.20 -11.92 -20.07
N ALA A 300 6.14 -11.21 -19.42
CA ALA A 300 6.90 -10.14 -20.06
C ALA A 300 7.77 -10.68 -21.22
N ALA A 301 8.42 -11.82 -21.03
CA ALA A 301 9.16 -12.51 -22.08
C ALA A 301 8.23 -12.90 -23.23
N ALA A 302 7.05 -13.46 -22.96
CA ALA A 302 6.09 -13.79 -24.01
C ALA A 302 5.67 -12.54 -24.82
N LEU A 303 5.47 -11.40 -24.15
CA LEU A 303 5.13 -10.15 -24.80
C LEU A 303 6.23 -9.70 -25.77
N TYR A 304 7.46 -9.58 -25.29
CA TYR A 304 8.56 -9.04 -26.10
C TYR A 304 9.08 -10.05 -27.14
N PHE A 305 9.06 -11.35 -26.82
CA PHE A 305 9.64 -12.39 -27.68
C PHE A 305 8.66 -13.03 -28.65
N LEU A 306 7.36 -13.09 -28.34
CA LEU A 306 6.35 -13.75 -29.18
C LEU A 306 5.31 -12.78 -29.70
N PHE A 307 4.62 -12.05 -28.81
CA PHE A 307 3.48 -11.22 -29.21
C PHE A 307 3.89 -9.95 -29.96
N ALA A 308 4.97 -9.26 -29.55
CA ALA A 308 5.39 -8.03 -30.22
C ALA A 308 5.75 -8.25 -31.71
N PRO A 309 6.55 -9.27 -32.09
CA PRO A 309 6.76 -9.63 -33.50
C PRO A 309 5.48 -10.01 -34.25
N TRP A 310 4.60 -10.77 -33.60
CA TRP A 310 3.35 -11.22 -34.20
C TRP A 310 2.36 -10.08 -34.46
N LEU A 311 2.23 -9.14 -33.53
CA LEU A 311 1.39 -7.96 -33.72
C LEU A 311 1.97 -7.03 -34.78
N GLN A 312 3.30 -6.88 -34.80
CA GLN A 312 3.97 -6.08 -35.83
C GLN A 312 3.74 -6.65 -37.24
N SER A 313 3.71 -7.97 -37.40
CA SER A 313 3.42 -8.57 -38.72
C SER A 313 1.97 -8.35 -39.15
N ILE A 314 1.02 -8.36 -38.21
CA ILE A 314 -0.39 -8.00 -38.49
C ILE A 314 -0.51 -6.53 -38.87
N ASP A 315 0.13 -5.63 -38.11
CA ASP A 315 0.10 -4.20 -38.39
C ASP A 315 0.76 -3.87 -39.73
N ALA A 316 1.84 -4.55 -40.09
CA ALA A 316 2.49 -4.42 -41.40
C ALA A 316 1.61 -4.94 -42.54
N ALA A 317 0.90 -6.07 -42.34
CA ALA A 317 0.02 -6.65 -43.35
C ALA A 317 -1.24 -5.80 -43.64
N ASN A 318 -1.69 -5.02 -42.66
CA ASN A 318 -2.86 -4.14 -42.77
C ASN A 318 -2.48 -2.67 -42.98
N ALA A 319 -1.20 -2.39 -43.27
CA ALA A 319 -0.73 -1.04 -43.51
C ALA A 319 -1.42 -0.44 -44.76
N GLY A 320 -2.13 0.68 -44.58
CA GLY A 320 -2.85 1.37 -45.66
C GLY A 320 -4.34 1.03 -45.78
N VAL A 321 -4.88 0.13 -44.97
CA VAL A 321 -6.32 -0.15 -44.91
C VAL A 321 -7.06 1.00 -44.21
N THR A 322 -8.08 1.58 -44.84
CA THR A 322 -8.87 2.68 -44.27
C THR A 322 -9.62 2.21 -43.02
N GLY A 323 -9.44 2.92 -41.90
CA GLY A 323 -10.08 2.59 -40.62
C GLY A 323 -9.38 1.51 -39.79
N TYR A 324 -8.23 0.99 -40.20
CA TYR A 324 -7.43 0.08 -39.39
C TYR A 324 -6.72 0.82 -38.24
N ILE A 325 -6.90 0.33 -37.01
CA ILE A 325 -6.24 0.86 -35.81
C ILE A 325 -5.04 -0.04 -35.51
N ALA A 326 -3.82 0.50 -35.61
CA ALA A 326 -2.59 -0.23 -35.33
C ALA A 326 -2.58 -0.82 -33.90
N SER A 327 -2.09 -2.05 -33.78
CA SER A 327 -2.04 -2.80 -32.53
C SER A 327 -0.89 -2.34 -31.65
N ILE A 328 0.30 -2.14 -32.21
CA ILE A 328 1.46 -1.60 -31.49
C ILE A 328 1.64 -0.13 -31.84
N PRO A 329 1.36 0.80 -30.90
CA PRO A 329 1.70 2.19 -31.11
C PRO A 329 3.22 2.38 -31.08
N THR A 330 3.71 3.27 -31.94
CA THR A 330 5.09 3.75 -31.87
C THR A 330 5.20 4.93 -30.89
N ALA A 331 6.36 5.06 -30.25
CA ALA A 331 6.69 6.13 -29.31
C ALA A 331 7.88 6.96 -29.83
N GLY A 332 8.06 8.17 -29.30
CA GLY A 332 9.18 9.05 -29.68
C GLY A 332 9.18 9.44 -31.15
N GLY A 333 8.03 9.83 -31.71
CA GLY A 333 7.91 10.21 -33.12
C GLY A 333 8.11 9.04 -34.11
N GLY A 334 7.98 7.80 -33.64
CA GLY A 334 8.17 6.61 -34.48
C GLY A 334 9.48 5.86 -34.23
N ALA A 335 10.34 6.32 -33.32
CA ALA A 335 11.66 5.74 -33.05
C ALA A 335 11.61 4.39 -32.31
N PHE A 336 10.58 4.16 -31.48
CA PHE A 336 10.47 2.97 -30.64
C PHE A 336 9.11 2.29 -30.80
N PHE A 337 9.06 0.97 -30.62
CA PHE A 337 7.80 0.25 -30.44
C PHE A 337 7.44 0.14 -28.96
N HIS A 338 6.16 0.35 -28.62
CA HIS A 338 5.69 0.33 -27.23
C HIS A 338 4.70 -0.84 -26.97
N PRO A 339 5.16 -2.10 -26.98
CA PRO A 339 4.30 -3.29 -26.90
C PRO A 339 3.46 -3.35 -25.62
N VAL A 340 3.94 -2.75 -24.52
CA VAL A 340 3.21 -2.69 -23.24
C VAL A 340 1.88 -1.95 -23.34
N ARG A 341 1.71 -0.99 -24.27
CA ARG A 341 0.43 -0.28 -24.45
C ARG A 341 -0.67 -1.19 -24.98
N TRP A 342 -0.31 -2.16 -25.82
CA TRP A 342 -1.23 -3.20 -26.26
C TRP A 342 -1.46 -4.24 -25.16
N ALA A 343 -0.37 -4.70 -24.54
CA ALA A 343 -0.41 -5.74 -23.52
C ALA A 343 -1.19 -5.33 -22.28
N LEU A 344 -1.23 -4.03 -21.97
CA LEU A 344 -2.03 -3.43 -20.92
C LEU A 344 -3.48 -3.92 -20.95
N TRP A 345 -4.08 -4.08 -22.12
CA TRP A 345 -5.47 -4.54 -22.25
C TRP A 345 -5.67 -5.97 -21.75
N GLY A 346 -4.82 -6.90 -22.20
CA GLY A 346 -4.85 -8.29 -21.76
C GLY A 346 -4.42 -8.45 -20.29
N GLY A 347 -3.33 -7.80 -19.89
CA GLY A 347 -2.80 -7.86 -18.53
C GLY A 347 -3.78 -7.29 -17.50
N THR A 348 -4.38 -6.13 -17.81
CA THR A 348 -5.44 -5.53 -17.00
C THR A 348 -6.66 -6.44 -16.90
N ALA A 349 -7.07 -7.07 -18.01
CA ALA A 349 -8.18 -8.03 -17.99
C ALA A 349 -7.87 -9.21 -17.06
N VAL A 350 -6.67 -9.82 -17.16
CA VAL A 350 -6.26 -10.90 -16.24
C VAL A 350 -6.38 -10.43 -14.79
N MET A 351 -5.84 -9.26 -14.45
CA MET A 351 -5.85 -8.76 -13.07
C MET A 351 -7.25 -8.42 -12.57
N VAL A 352 -8.06 -7.73 -13.38
CA VAL A 352 -9.42 -7.34 -13.00
C VAL A 352 -10.28 -8.58 -12.80
N PHE A 353 -10.32 -9.49 -13.78
CA PHE A 353 -11.12 -10.71 -13.68
C PHE A 353 -10.58 -11.67 -12.61
N ALA A 354 -9.27 -11.77 -12.41
CA ALA A 354 -8.72 -12.55 -11.30
C ALA A 354 -9.09 -11.98 -9.94
N SER A 355 -9.06 -10.65 -9.81
CA SER A 355 -9.42 -9.98 -8.57
C SER A 355 -10.91 -10.10 -8.25
N LEU A 356 -11.79 -9.96 -9.26
CA LEU A 356 -13.24 -10.15 -9.13
C LEU A 356 -13.61 -11.63 -8.90
N THR A 357 -12.94 -12.55 -9.60
CA THR A 357 -13.14 -13.99 -9.39
C THR A 357 -12.70 -14.38 -7.99
N SER A 358 -11.54 -13.89 -7.51
CA SER A 358 -11.09 -14.14 -6.15
C SER A 358 -12.09 -13.62 -5.11
N LEU A 359 -12.64 -12.42 -5.32
CA LEU A 359 -13.71 -11.88 -4.49
C LEU A 359 -14.97 -12.77 -4.52
N ALA A 360 -15.41 -13.21 -5.70
CA ALA A 360 -16.54 -14.11 -5.88
C ALA A 360 -16.30 -15.48 -5.22
N LEU A 361 -15.08 -16.00 -5.28
CA LEU A 361 -14.73 -17.25 -4.61
C LEU A 361 -14.78 -17.10 -3.08
N GLN A 362 -14.53 -15.90 -2.57
CA GLN A 362 -14.69 -15.55 -1.16
C GLN A 362 -16.15 -15.20 -0.79
N TRP A 363 -17.15 -15.57 -1.59
CA TRP A 363 -18.57 -15.25 -1.30
C TRP A 363 -19.04 -15.67 0.10
N ARG A 364 -18.48 -16.74 0.69
CA ARG A 364 -18.80 -17.14 2.08
C ARG A 364 -18.30 -16.13 3.10
N THR A 365 -17.13 -15.55 2.87
CA THR A 365 -16.56 -14.48 3.71
C THR A 365 -17.36 -13.21 3.51
N VAL A 366 -17.70 -12.85 2.27
CA VAL A 366 -18.61 -11.75 1.93
C VAL A 366 -19.98 -11.92 2.59
N ALA A 367 -20.57 -13.11 2.55
CA ALA A 367 -21.87 -13.38 3.17
C ALA A 367 -21.81 -13.30 4.70
N ARG A 368 -20.74 -13.81 5.32
CA ARG A 368 -20.51 -13.70 6.77
C ARG A 368 -20.23 -12.26 7.21
N SER A 369 -19.59 -11.45 6.36
CA SER A 369 -19.45 -10.00 6.54
C SER A 369 -20.80 -9.34 6.84
N PHE A 370 -21.88 -9.66 6.11
CA PHE A 370 -23.21 -9.10 6.39
C PHE A 370 -23.86 -9.56 7.71
N GLN A 371 -23.32 -10.58 8.39
CA GLN A 371 -23.79 -10.97 9.72
C GLN A 371 -23.47 -9.91 10.78
N VAL A 372 -22.46 -9.06 10.55
CA VAL A 372 -22.13 -7.91 11.41
C VAL A 372 -23.32 -6.93 11.52
N LEU A 373 -24.20 -6.88 10.51
CA LEU A 373 -25.39 -6.04 10.51
C LEU A 373 -26.58 -6.66 11.26
N ARG A 374 -26.52 -7.94 11.63
CA ARG A 374 -27.56 -8.56 12.45
C ARG A 374 -27.39 -8.10 13.89
N ARG A 375 -28.50 -7.69 14.52
CA ARG A 375 -28.51 -7.32 15.94
C ARG A 375 -27.88 -8.45 16.77
N PRO A 376 -26.88 -8.18 17.62
CA PRO A 376 -26.39 -9.18 18.55
C PRO A 376 -27.55 -9.62 19.44
N ARG A 377 -27.67 -10.95 19.63
CA ARG A 377 -28.64 -11.54 20.55
C ARG A 377 -28.27 -11.02 21.95
N LYS A 378 -29.16 -10.29 22.62
CA LYS A 378 -29.00 -9.93 24.04
C LYS A 378 -28.91 -11.24 24.83
N VAL A 379 -27.72 -11.58 25.30
CA VAL A 379 -27.51 -12.60 26.33
C VAL A 379 -27.34 -11.83 27.64
N SER A 380 -28.10 -12.20 28.66
CA SER A 380 -28.24 -11.42 29.90
C SER A 380 -27.30 -11.91 31.00
N ILE A 381 -25.99 -12.00 30.74
CA ILE A 381 -25.03 -12.39 31.77
C ILE A 381 -23.87 -11.39 31.77
N GLY A 382 -23.74 -10.61 32.86
CA GLY A 382 -22.57 -9.76 33.14
C GLY A 382 -22.65 -8.28 32.71
N SER A 383 -23.66 -7.54 33.19
CA SER A 383 -23.86 -6.09 32.93
C SER A 383 -22.62 -5.23 33.20
N ASP A 384 -21.82 -5.59 34.20
CA ASP A 384 -20.69 -4.77 34.65
C ASP A 384 -19.45 -4.91 33.76
N ILE A 385 -19.22 -6.07 33.14
CA ILE A 385 -18.09 -6.30 32.24
C ILE A 385 -18.37 -5.69 30.89
N GLU A 386 -19.60 -5.87 30.37
CA GLU A 386 -20.04 -5.16 29.16
C GLU A 386 -19.94 -3.65 29.34
N ALA A 387 -20.29 -3.12 30.52
CA ALA A 387 -20.12 -1.70 30.83
C ALA A 387 -18.64 -1.28 30.86
N LYS A 388 -17.75 -2.05 31.48
CA LYS A 388 -16.29 -1.78 31.49
C LYS A 388 -15.69 -1.81 30.09
N MET A 389 -16.08 -2.78 29.27
CA MET A 389 -15.61 -2.86 27.89
C MET A 389 -16.18 -1.75 27.02
N ALA A 390 -17.48 -1.45 27.11
CA ALA A 390 -18.07 -0.30 26.44
C ALA A 390 -17.40 1.03 26.88
N ALA A 391 -16.93 1.11 28.12
CA ALA A 391 -16.17 2.25 28.63
C ALA A 391 -14.75 2.37 28.07
N ILE A 392 -14.18 1.33 27.45
CA ILE A 392 -12.86 1.35 26.80
C ILE A 392 -12.98 1.38 25.28
N GLU A 393 -14.04 0.80 24.71
CA GLU A 393 -14.30 0.79 23.27
C GLU A 393 -14.69 2.17 22.74
N VAL A 394 -14.42 2.40 21.46
CA VAL A 394 -14.84 3.65 20.78
C VAL A 394 -16.37 3.75 20.82
N PRO A 395 -16.94 4.82 21.41
CA PRO A 395 -18.39 4.94 21.54
C PRO A 395 -19.07 5.03 20.17
N ASN A 396 -20.22 4.38 20.00
CA ASN A 396 -21.05 4.53 18.78
C ASN A 396 -21.41 6.00 18.50
N ARG A 397 -21.43 6.86 19.52
CA ARG A 397 -21.61 8.30 19.34
C ARG A 397 -20.49 8.91 18.48
N TRP A 398 -19.23 8.51 18.67
CA TRP A 398 -18.11 8.98 17.84
C TRP A 398 -18.28 8.53 16.40
N PHE A 399 -18.76 7.31 16.17
CA PHE A 399 -19.11 6.83 14.83
C PHE A 399 -20.13 7.76 14.16
N VAL A 400 -21.25 8.04 14.81
CA VAL A 400 -22.30 8.92 14.24
C VAL A 400 -21.79 10.35 14.04
N PHE A 401 -21.13 10.92 15.04
CA PHE A 401 -20.56 12.27 14.97
C PHE A 401 -19.41 12.41 13.98
N GLY A 402 -18.73 11.33 13.62
CA GLY A 402 -17.69 11.33 12.58
C GLY A 402 -18.27 11.11 11.20
N VAL A 403 -19.06 10.05 11.01
CA VAL A 403 -19.57 9.65 9.68
C VAL A 403 -20.46 10.74 9.09
N VAL A 404 -21.40 11.32 9.85
CA VAL A 404 -22.33 12.32 9.31
C VAL A 404 -21.61 13.54 8.71
N PRO A 405 -20.75 14.28 9.43
CA PRO A 405 -20.06 15.43 8.84
C PRO A 405 -19.06 15.03 7.76
N ILE A 406 -18.38 13.88 7.87
CA ILE A 406 -17.46 13.43 6.82
C ILE A 406 -18.23 13.04 5.55
N THR A 407 -19.42 12.43 5.67
CA THR A 407 -20.32 12.18 4.53
C THR A 407 -20.73 13.49 3.87
N LEU A 408 -21.15 14.49 4.64
CA LEU A 408 -21.50 15.82 4.10
C LEU A 408 -20.29 16.46 3.40
N ALA A 409 -19.10 16.40 4.00
CA ALA A 409 -17.87 16.92 3.41
C ALA A 409 -17.49 16.16 2.12
N LEU A 410 -17.57 14.83 2.11
CA LEU A 410 -17.31 14.01 0.92
C LEU A 410 -18.31 14.29 -0.21
N VAL A 411 -19.60 14.43 0.11
CA VAL A 411 -20.63 14.76 -0.87
C VAL A 411 -20.41 16.18 -1.39
N ALA A 412 -20.07 17.15 -0.53
CA ALA A 412 -19.75 18.51 -0.95
C ALA A 412 -18.54 18.55 -1.90
N VAL A 413 -17.45 17.84 -1.57
CA VAL A 413 -16.28 17.72 -2.46
C VAL A 413 -16.67 17.08 -3.80
N GLN A 414 -17.48 16.02 -3.78
CA GLN A 414 -17.99 15.36 -4.99
C GLN A 414 -18.82 16.30 -5.88
N ILE A 415 -19.68 17.13 -5.30
CA ILE A 415 -20.50 18.10 -6.03
C ILE A 415 -19.62 19.23 -6.58
N ILE A 416 -18.85 19.89 -5.71
CA ILE A 416 -18.12 21.12 -6.05
C ILE A 416 -16.99 20.83 -7.05
N ALA A 417 -16.18 19.81 -6.77
CA ALA A 417 -14.97 19.56 -7.54
C ALA A 417 -15.17 18.65 -8.74
N PHE A 418 -16.16 17.75 -8.68
CA PHE A 418 -16.32 16.69 -9.69
C PHE A 418 -17.69 16.70 -10.37
N GLN A 419 -18.58 17.64 -10.01
CA GLN A 419 -19.92 17.78 -10.60
C GLN A 419 -20.79 16.52 -10.46
N ILE A 420 -20.51 15.68 -9.45
CA ILE A 420 -21.30 14.49 -9.12
C ILE A 420 -22.58 14.94 -8.41
N GLN A 421 -23.73 14.46 -8.85
CA GLN A 421 -25.00 14.76 -8.21
C GLN A 421 -25.04 14.24 -6.76
N TRP A 422 -25.67 15.00 -5.86
CA TRP A 422 -25.66 14.74 -4.41
C TRP A 422 -26.11 13.31 -4.05
N TRP A 423 -27.12 12.77 -4.75
CA TRP A 423 -27.64 11.43 -4.51
C TRP A 423 -26.66 10.34 -4.98
N ALA A 424 -25.95 10.55 -6.09
CA ALA A 424 -24.92 9.64 -6.56
C ALA A 424 -23.72 9.63 -5.60
N GLY A 425 -23.33 10.81 -5.11
CA GLY A 425 -22.31 10.94 -4.06
C GLY A 425 -22.71 10.23 -2.76
N LEU A 426 -23.98 10.30 -2.37
CA LEU A 426 -24.52 9.57 -1.22
C LEU A 426 -24.47 8.05 -1.45
N ILE A 427 -24.80 7.57 -2.66
CA ILE A 427 -24.68 6.16 -3.04
C ILE A 427 -23.22 5.70 -2.97
N ALA A 428 -22.25 6.49 -3.43
CA ALA A 428 -20.83 6.15 -3.32
C ALA A 428 -20.43 5.93 -1.85
N VAL A 429 -20.85 6.82 -0.95
CA VAL A 429 -20.54 6.72 0.48
C VAL A 429 -21.26 5.50 1.11
N ALA A 430 -22.54 5.30 0.80
CA ALA A 430 -23.31 4.16 1.30
C ALA A 430 -22.73 2.82 0.82
N MET A 431 -22.34 2.73 -0.46
CA MET A 431 -21.71 1.54 -1.01
C MET A 431 -20.31 1.31 -0.42
N SER A 432 -19.58 2.38 -0.10
CA SER A 432 -18.27 2.26 0.57
C SER A 432 -18.35 1.58 1.92
N PHE A 433 -19.45 1.74 2.66
CA PHE A 433 -19.70 0.98 3.90
C PHE A 433 -19.78 -0.53 3.65
N VAL A 434 -20.47 -0.95 2.59
CA VAL A 434 -20.57 -2.36 2.19
C VAL A 434 -19.19 -2.90 1.76
N LEU A 435 -18.44 -2.12 0.98
CA LEU A 435 -17.12 -2.51 0.50
C LEU A 435 -16.10 -2.64 1.65
N VAL A 436 -16.13 -1.71 2.61
CA VAL A 436 -15.30 -1.75 3.83
C VAL A 436 -15.55 -3.03 4.61
N LEU A 437 -16.81 -3.41 4.82
CA LEU A 437 -17.19 -4.62 5.53
C LEU A 437 -16.58 -5.89 4.91
N VAL A 438 -16.56 -5.96 3.59
CA VAL A 438 -15.97 -7.08 2.85
C VAL A 438 -14.45 -7.03 2.90
N ALA A 439 -13.87 -5.85 2.67
CA ALA A 439 -12.43 -5.65 2.66
C ALA A 439 -11.80 -5.99 4.01
N CYS A 440 -12.33 -5.45 5.11
CA CYS A 440 -11.86 -5.70 6.47
C CYS A 440 -11.86 -7.19 6.83
N ARG A 441 -12.87 -7.95 6.40
CA ARG A 441 -12.94 -9.38 6.70
C ARG A 441 -11.96 -10.20 5.88
N ALA A 442 -11.82 -9.86 4.59
CA ALA A 442 -10.80 -10.46 3.73
C ALA A 442 -9.40 -10.20 4.29
N THR A 443 -9.10 -8.96 4.69
CA THR A 443 -7.84 -8.63 5.37
C THR A 443 -7.68 -9.42 6.67
N GLY A 444 -8.73 -9.54 7.48
CA GLY A 444 -8.70 -10.29 8.73
C GLY A 444 -8.42 -11.77 8.56
N GLU A 445 -8.95 -12.41 7.50
CA GLU A 445 -8.77 -13.83 7.22
C GLU A 445 -7.47 -14.13 6.42
N THR A 446 -7.06 -13.25 5.51
CA THR A 446 -5.99 -13.56 4.53
C THR A 446 -4.83 -12.57 4.49
N ASP A 447 -4.84 -11.52 5.32
CA ASP A 447 -3.82 -10.46 5.34
C ASP A 447 -3.72 -9.59 4.09
N THR A 448 -4.68 -9.72 3.17
CA THR A 448 -4.68 -9.00 1.89
C THR A 448 -5.95 -8.18 1.78
N THR A 449 -5.81 -6.86 1.73
CA THR A 449 -6.93 -5.96 1.47
C THR A 449 -7.27 -5.97 -0.02
N PRO A 450 -8.49 -6.34 -0.44
CA PRO A 450 -8.88 -6.39 -1.84
C PRO A 450 -9.19 -5.00 -2.42
N VAL A 451 -8.25 -4.05 -2.31
CA VAL A 451 -8.41 -2.65 -2.73
C VAL A 451 -8.78 -2.55 -4.21
N GLY A 452 -8.10 -3.34 -5.06
CA GLY A 452 -8.38 -3.45 -6.49
C GLY A 452 -9.85 -3.81 -6.77
N PRO A 453 -10.35 -4.98 -6.29
CA PRO A 453 -11.75 -5.35 -6.39
C PRO A 453 -12.73 -4.29 -5.89
N MET A 454 -12.48 -3.66 -4.73
CA MET A 454 -13.39 -2.63 -4.18
C MET A 454 -13.50 -1.43 -5.11
N GLY A 455 -12.37 -0.97 -5.68
CA GLY A 455 -12.38 0.08 -6.70
C GLY A 455 -13.16 -0.36 -7.95
N LYS A 456 -12.95 -1.58 -8.46
CA LYS A 456 -13.62 -2.08 -9.67
C LYS A 456 -15.13 -2.27 -9.51
N VAL A 457 -15.60 -2.75 -8.35
CA VAL A 457 -17.04 -2.82 -8.05
C VAL A 457 -17.67 -1.44 -8.14
N MET A 458 -16.99 -0.42 -7.63
CA MET A 458 -17.47 0.96 -7.69
C MET A 458 -17.39 1.55 -9.11
N GLN A 459 -16.34 1.25 -9.89
CA GLN A 459 -16.28 1.62 -11.31
C GLN A 459 -17.45 1.01 -12.10
N LEU A 460 -17.79 -0.25 -11.85
CA LEU A 460 -18.93 -0.90 -12.50
C LEU A 460 -20.26 -0.27 -12.09
N LEU A 461 -20.43 0.05 -10.80
CA LEU A 461 -21.62 0.74 -10.31
C LEU A 461 -21.80 2.12 -10.97
N PHE A 462 -20.71 2.90 -11.04
CA PHE A 462 -20.75 4.25 -11.62
C PHE A 462 -20.80 4.27 -13.14
N ALA A 463 -20.43 3.19 -13.82
CA ALA A 463 -20.72 3.02 -15.25
C ALA A 463 -22.23 2.92 -15.53
N VAL A 464 -23.03 2.44 -14.58
CA VAL A 464 -24.50 2.39 -14.67
C VAL A 464 -25.16 3.68 -14.17
N ILE A 465 -24.68 4.22 -13.05
CA ILE A 465 -25.25 5.44 -12.43
C ILE A 465 -24.98 6.69 -13.27
N SER A 466 -23.77 6.79 -13.84
CA SER A 466 -23.33 7.95 -14.60
C SER A 466 -22.61 7.51 -15.87
N PRO A 467 -23.33 6.92 -16.84
CA PRO A 467 -22.74 6.34 -18.05
C PRO A 467 -21.95 7.38 -18.84
N GLY A 468 -20.81 6.97 -19.40
CA GLY A 468 -19.92 7.84 -20.19
C GLY A 468 -19.05 8.80 -19.37
N ASN A 469 -19.30 8.99 -18.07
CA ASN A 469 -18.55 9.95 -17.26
C ASN A 469 -17.36 9.29 -16.53
N VAL A 470 -16.16 9.46 -17.09
CA VAL A 470 -14.90 8.93 -16.55
C VAL A 470 -14.56 9.51 -15.17
N THR A 471 -14.83 10.80 -14.96
CA THR A 471 -14.53 11.49 -13.70
C THR A 471 -15.35 10.90 -12.56
N HIS A 472 -16.67 10.77 -12.76
CA HIS A 472 -17.57 10.17 -11.77
C HIS A 472 -17.15 8.71 -11.46
N ASN A 473 -16.74 7.97 -12.49
CA ASN A 473 -16.26 6.60 -12.37
C ASN A 473 -15.02 6.47 -11.48
N LEU A 474 -13.98 7.26 -11.75
CA LEU A 474 -12.70 7.21 -11.04
C LEU A 474 -12.84 7.74 -9.61
N VAL A 475 -13.52 8.87 -9.42
CA VAL A 475 -13.69 9.49 -8.10
C VAL A 475 -14.45 8.56 -7.16
N ALA A 476 -15.55 7.96 -7.61
CA ALA A 476 -16.29 7.01 -6.80
C ALA A 476 -15.42 5.81 -6.44
N ALA A 477 -14.69 5.24 -7.40
CA ALA A 477 -13.76 4.15 -7.16
C ALA A 477 -12.66 4.51 -6.15
N GLY A 478 -12.16 5.75 -6.19
CA GLY A 478 -11.26 6.29 -5.18
C GLY A 478 -11.88 6.32 -3.78
N VAL A 479 -13.14 6.74 -3.64
CA VAL A 479 -13.85 6.73 -2.35
C VAL A 479 -13.91 5.30 -1.79
N GLY A 480 -14.36 4.33 -2.59
CA GLY A 480 -14.50 2.94 -2.15
C GLY A 480 -13.15 2.29 -1.80
N ALA A 481 -12.14 2.48 -2.64
CA ALA A 481 -10.80 1.92 -2.44
C ALA A 481 -10.11 2.51 -1.21
N ASN A 482 -10.16 3.84 -1.02
CA ASN A 482 -9.50 4.48 0.11
C ASN A 482 -10.19 4.12 1.43
N CYS A 483 -11.53 4.19 1.49
CA CYS A 483 -12.27 3.81 2.69
C CYS A 483 -11.97 2.36 3.10
N ALA A 484 -11.95 1.43 2.13
CA ALA A 484 -11.61 0.03 2.35
C ALA A 484 -10.19 -0.14 2.91
N THR A 485 -9.22 0.56 2.32
CA THR A 485 -7.80 0.49 2.74
C THR A 485 -7.61 1.06 4.15
N SER A 486 -8.06 2.29 4.40
CA SER A 486 -7.88 2.94 5.70
C SER A 486 -8.60 2.20 6.83
N SER A 487 -9.76 1.60 6.55
CA SER A 487 -10.48 0.78 7.53
C SER A 487 -9.76 -0.54 7.83
N ALA A 488 -9.24 -1.22 6.80
CA ALA A 488 -8.49 -2.46 6.95
C ALA A 488 -7.16 -2.23 7.70
N ASP A 489 -6.46 -1.14 7.41
CA ASP A 489 -5.25 -0.73 8.12
C ASP A 489 -5.53 -0.51 9.61
N LEU A 490 -6.61 0.21 9.94
CA LEU A 490 -7.01 0.44 11.33
C LEU A 490 -7.36 -0.84 12.07
N LEU A 491 -8.06 -1.79 11.44
CA LEU A 491 -8.32 -3.08 12.10
C LEU A 491 -7.04 -3.89 12.31
N THR A 492 -6.09 -3.80 11.39
CA THR A 492 -4.77 -4.45 11.52
C THR A 492 -4.00 -3.85 12.70
N ASP A 493 -4.00 -2.52 12.83
CA ASP A 493 -3.36 -1.80 13.94
C ASP A 493 -4.09 -2.07 15.27
N LEU A 494 -5.43 -2.09 15.28
CA LEU A 494 -6.23 -2.44 16.45
C LEU A 494 -6.04 -3.89 16.87
N LYS A 495 -5.80 -4.82 15.94
CA LYS A 495 -5.41 -6.20 16.31
C LYS A 495 -4.09 -6.19 17.04
N SER A 496 -3.08 -5.47 16.53
CA SER A 496 -1.78 -5.39 17.17
C SER A 496 -1.90 -4.82 18.59
N GLY A 497 -2.69 -3.76 18.76
CA GLY A 497 -2.94 -3.15 20.07
C GLY A 497 -3.76 -4.05 20.99
N TYR A 498 -4.77 -4.75 20.49
CA TYR A 498 -5.53 -5.75 21.25
C TYR A 498 -4.61 -6.83 21.83
N LEU A 499 -3.68 -7.35 21.03
CA LEU A 499 -2.70 -8.35 21.49
C LEU A 499 -1.69 -7.78 22.51
N LEU A 500 -1.46 -6.47 22.50
CA LEU A 500 -0.57 -5.79 23.45
C LEU A 500 -1.29 -5.27 24.70
N GLY A 501 -2.63 -5.27 24.72
CA GLY A 501 -3.42 -4.69 25.81
C GLY A 501 -3.63 -3.18 25.71
N ALA A 502 -3.55 -2.61 24.50
CA ALA A 502 -3.75 -1.19 24.25
C ALA A 502 -5.22 -0.76 24.43
N ASN A 503 -5.44 0.54 24.65
CA ASN A 503 -6.77 1.13 24.66
C ASN A 503 -7.19 1.51 23.22
N PRO A 504 -8.26 0.90 22.67
CA PRO A 504 -8.70 1.12 21.30
C PRO A 504 -9.04 2.58 20.97
N ARG A 505 -9.53 3.38 21.92
CA ARG A 505 -9.82 4.81 21.68
C ARG A 505 -8.56 5.61 21.39
N ARG A 506 -7.48 5.29 22.09
CA ARG A 506 -6.18 5.96 21.91
C ARG A 506 -5.57 5.63 20.56
N GLN A 507 -5.66 4.37 20.13
CA GLN A 507 -5.23 3.97 18.79
C GLN A 507 -6.10 4.56 17.68
N PHE A 508 -7.42 4.57 17.86
CA PHE A 508 -8.34 5.23 16.90
C PHE A 508 -7.97 6.70 16.70
N LEU A 509 -7.70 7.43 17.80
CA LEU A 509 -7.31 8.83 17.73
C LEU A 509 -5.92 9.00 17.09
N ALA A 510 -4.96 8.11 17.39
CA ALA A 510 -3.64 8.09 16.74
C ALA A 510 -3.77 7.94 15.22
N GLN A 511 -4.58 7.00 14.76
CA GLN A 511 -4.86 6.74 13.35
C GLN A 511 -5.53 7.94 12.68
N PHE A 512 -6.57 8.51 13.32
CA PHE A 512 -7.28 9.68 12.80
C PHE A 512 -6.35 10.89 12.61
N VAL A 513 -5.48 11.15 13.59
CA VAL A 513 -4.44 12.19 13.48
C VAL A 513 -3.41 11.84 12.41
N GLY A 514 -3.05 10.56 12.27
CA GLY A 514 -2.17 10.07 11.22
C GLY A 514 -2.69 10.39 9.81
N VAL A 515 -4.01 10.27 9.55
CA VAL A 515 -4.60 10.64 8.25
C VAL A 515 -4.34 12.11 7.90
N PHE A 516 -4.39 13.02 8.89
CA PHE A 516 -4.10 14.44 8.69
C PHE A 516 -2.63 14.65 8.27
N PHE A 517 -1.67 14.08 9.01
CA PHE A 517 -0.25 14.20 8.67
C PHE A 517 0.09 13.51 7.35
N GLY A 518 -0.53 12.36 7.07
CA GLY A 518 -0.42 11.69 5.79
C GLY A 518 -0.87 12.59 4.64
N THR A 519 -2.05 13.21 4.77
CA THR A 519 -2.58 14.17 3.79
C THR A 519 -1.63 15.36 3.60
N LEU A 520 -1.09 15.89 4.71
CA LEU A 520 -0.16 17.01 4.71
C LEU A 520 1.14 16.71 3.96
N ALA A 521 1.62 15.46 3.97
CA ALA A 521 2.81 15.06 3.23
C ALA A 521 2.53 14.63 1.79
N ILE A 522 1.52 13.77 1.61
CA ILE A 522 1.26 13.13 0.31
C ILE A 522 0.78 14.13 -0.74
N VAL A 523 0.00 15.14 -0.35
CA VAL A 523 -0.56 16.10 -1.31
C VAL A 523 0.56 16.97 -1.86
N PRO A 524 1.36 17.69 -1.06
CA PRO A 524 2.52 18.41 -1.61
C PRO A 524 3.46 17.51 -2.39
N ALA A 525 3.74 16.29 -1.90
CA ALA A 525 4.59 15.35 -2.61
C ALA A 525 4.04 14.97 -3.98
N TRP A 526 2.72 14.78 -4.12
CA TRP A 526 2.08 14.53 -5.41
C TRP A 526 2.32 15.67 -6.41
N TYR A 527 2.07 16.92 -6.01
CA TYR A 527 2.27 18.07 -6.91
C TYR A 527 3.74 18.33 -7.23
N LEU A 528 4.64 18.06 -6.29
CA LEU A 528 6.08 18.23 -6.50
C LEU A 528 6.67 17.10 -7.35
N MET A 529 6.23 15.86 -7.18
CA MET A 529 6.71 14.73 -7.99
C MET A 529 6.05 14.68 -9.37
N ILE A 530 4.78 15.09 -9.46
CA ILE A 530 3.96 15.03 -10.66
C ILE A 530 3.31 16.41 -10.86
N PRO A 531 4.08 17.40 -11.33
CA PRO A 531 3.54 18.72 -11.63
C PRO A 531 2.59 18.72 -12.84
N ASN A 532 2.74 17.76 -13.76
CA ASN A 532 1.96 17.65 -14.98
C ASN A 532 1.89 16.20 -15.50
N ALA A 533 1.04 15.97 -16.51
CA ALA A 533 0.88 14.65 -17.13
C ALA A 533 2.17 14.10 -17.75
N ALA A 534 3.01 14.96 -18.33
CA ALA A 534 4.29 14.52 -18.92
C ALA A 534 5.25 13.96 -17.85
N ALA A 535 5.27 14.53 -16.65
CA ALA A 535 6.02 13.99 -15.52
C ALA A 535 5.44 12.65 -15.04
N LEU A 536 4.11 12.52 -15.03
CA LEU A 536 3.43 11.27 -14.69
C LEU A 536 3.81 10.15 -15.68
N GLU A 537 3.76 10.43 -16.99
CA GLU A 537 4.05 9.46 -18.05
C GLU A 537 5.48 8.93 -18.08
N LYS A 538 6.43 9.56 -17.38
CA LYS A 538 7.79 9.02 -17.19
C LYS A 538 7.80 7.77 -16.31
N TYR A 539 6.78 7.57 -15.49
CA TYR A 539 6.63 6.37 -14.67
C TYR A 539 5.93 5.24 -15.46
N PRO A 540 6.17 3.96 -15.12
CA PRO A 540 5.48 2.83 -15.73
C PRO A 540 3.99 2.74 -15.33
N LEU A 541 3.62 3.26 -14.16
CA LEU A 541 2.24 3.45 -13.69
C LEU A 541 1.32 2.20 -13.72
N PRO A 542 1.76 0.99 -13.34
CA PRO A 542 0.97 -0.21 -13.57
C PRO A 542 -0.41 -0.18 -12.88
N ALA A 543 -0.50 0.32 -11.64
CA ALA A 543 -1.78 0.45 -10.94
C ALA A 543 -2.70 1.50 -11.58
N THR A 544 -2.16 2.66 -11.92
CA THR A 544 -2.91 3.76 -12.56
C THR A 544 -3.43 3.34 -13.93
N GLN A 545 -2.62 2.67 -14.73
CA GLN A 545 -3.00 2.22 -16.07
C GLN A 545 -4.17 1.21 -16.04
N ILE A 546 -4.23 0.35 -15.02
CA ILE A 546 -5.38 -0.55 -14.80
C ILE A 546 -6.67 0.25 -14.52
N TRP A 547 -6.58 1.36 -13.80
CA TRP A 547 -7.72 2.25 -13.53
C TRP A 547 -8.16 3.01 -14.77
N VAL A 548 -7.19 3.54 -15.53
CA VAL A 548 -7.39 4.20 -16.83
C VAL A 548 -8.08 3.26 -17.83
N ALA A 549 -7.55 2.04 -18.00
CA ALA A 549 -8.07 1.09 -18.97
C ALA A 549 -9.52 0.69 -18.68
N VAL A 550 -9.86 0.43 -17.41
CA VAL A 550 -11.24 0.09 -17.02
C VAL A 550 -12.16 1.30 -17.18
N ALA A 551 -11.75 2.49 -16.71
CA ALA A 551 -12.58 3.68 -16.84
C ALA A 551 -12.87 4.02 -18.32
N ARG A 552 -11.86 3.89 -19.19
CA ARG A 552 -11.98 4.13 -20.63
C ARG A 552 -12.92 3.13 -21.31
N ILE A 553 -12.81 1.84 -21.01
CA ILE A 553 -13.71 0.81 -21.58
C ILE A 553 -15.15 1.06 -21.14
N LEU A 554 -15.36 1.39 -19.87
CA LEU A 554 -16.69 1.62 -19.32
C LEU A 554 -17.34 2.93 -19.84
N SER A 555 -16.54 3.89 -20.32
CA SER A 555 -17.05 5.16 -20.88
C SER A 555 -17.21 5.15 -22.39
N THR A 556 -16.21 4.68 -23.13
CA THR A 556 -16.16 4.74 -24.61
C THR A 556 -16.59 3.44 -25.29
N GLY A 557 -16.71 2.35 -24.54
CA GLY A 557 -17.01 1.02 -25.05
C GLY A 557 -15.81 0.32 -25.67
N VAL A 558 -15.91 -1.02 -25.75
CA VAL A 558 -14.84 -1.90 -26.25
C VAL A 558 -14.60 -1.74 -27.77
N ALA A 559 -15.57 -1.17 -28.49
CA ALA A 559 -15.50 -0.96 -29.94
C ALA A 559 -14.46 0.09 -30.37
N SER A 560 -13.97 0.93 -29.46
CA SER A 560 -12.90 1.91 -29.75
C SER A 560 -11.50 1.29 -29.86
N LEU A 561 -11.35 0.01 -29.48
CA LEU A 561 -10.05 -0.67 -29.41
C LEU A 561 -9.72 -1.46 -30.68
N PRO A 562 -8.42 -1.66 -31.00
CA PRO A 562 -7.99 -2.60 -32.03
C PRO A 562 -8.57 -3.99 -31.80
N MET A 563 -8.91 -4.72 -32.87
CA MET A 563 -9.49 -6.07 -32.77
C MET A 563 -8.58 -7.01 -31.96
N THR A 564 -7.26 -6.92 -32.16
CA THR A 564 -6.26 -7.69 -31.40
C THR A 564 -6.32 -7.41 -29.90
N ALA A 565 -6.55 -6.16 -29.50
CA ALA A 565 -6.71 -5.77 -28.10
C ALA A 565 -8.01 -6.33 -27.49
N ARG A 566 -9.10 -6.37 -28.26
CA ARG A 566 -10.37 -6.99 -27.81
C ARG A 566 -10.19 -8.48 -27.55
N ILE A 567 -9.49 -9.18 -28.45
CA ILE A 567 -9.13 -10.59 -28.27
C ILE A 567 -8.24 -10.77 -27.03
N ALA A 568 -7.25 -9.90 -26.84
CA ALA A 568 -6.40 -9.93 -25.64
C ALA A 568 -7.20 -9.76 -24.35
N ILE A 569 -8.22 -8.87 -24.33
CA ILE A 569 -9.14 -8.71 -23.20
C ILE A 569 -9.93 -10.00 -22.93
N LEU A 570 -10.48 -10.63 -23.97
CA LEU A 570 -11.25 -11.87 -23.82
C LEU A 570 -10.38 -13.00 -23.28
N ILE A 571 -9.21 -13.23 -23.87
CA ILE A 571 -8.25 -14.24 -23.40
C ILE A 571 -7.80 -13.92 -21.98
N GLY A 572 -7.47 -12.65 -21.69
CA GLY A 572 -7.08 -12.21 -20.37
C GLY A 572 -8.18 -12.43 -19.32
N ALA A 573 -9.43 -12.14 -19.65
CA ALA A 573 -10.58 -12.39 -18.80
C ALA A 573 -10.75 -13.89 -18.50
N LEU A 574 -10.65 -14.75 -19.53
CA LEU A 574 -10.73 -16.19 -19.38
C LEU A 574 -9.60 -16.74 -18.49
N ILE A 575 -8.36 -16.30 -18.69
CA ILE A 575 -7.23 -16.66 -17.85
C ILE A 575 -7.44 -16.16 -16.40
N GLY A 576 -7.91 -14.92 -16.26
CA GLY A 576 -8.22 -14.30 -14.98
C GLY A 576 -9.32 -15.04 -14.20
N ILE A 577 -10.27 -15.68 -14.88
CA ILE A 577 -11.29 -16.53 -14.25
C ILE A 577 -10.74 -17.93 -13.97
N ALA A 578 -10.06 -18.53 -14.96
CA ALA A 578 -9.61 -19.91 -14.89
C ALA A 578 -8.55 -20.13 -13.81
N LEU A 579 -7.57 -19.24 -13.66
CA LEU A 579 -6.47 -19.45 -12.71
C LEU A 579 -6.93 -19.45 -11.24
N PRO A 580 -7.69 -18.47 -10.73
CA PRO A 580 -8.24 -18.54 -9.38
C PRO A 580 -9.15 -19.76 -9.16
N LEU A 581 -9.91 -20.18 -10.17
CA LEU A 581 -10.73 -21.39 -10.10
C LEU A 581 -9.86 -22.65 -10.00
N LEU A 582 -8.84 -22.78 -10.84
CA LEU A 582 -7.90 -23.90 -10.81
C LEU A 582 -7.13 -23.96 -9.49
N GLU A 583 -6.69 -22.82 -8.94
CA GLU A 583 -6.05 -22.77 -7.62
C GLU A 583 -6.98 -23.26 -6.51
N ARG A 584 -8.29 -23.01 -6.63
CA ARG A 584 -9.29 -23.47 -5.66
C ARG A 584 -9.63 -24.96 -5.82
N ILE A 585 -9.77 -25.43 -7.06
CA ILE A 585 -10.14 -26.83 -7.36
C ILE A 585 -8.94 -27.76 -7.10
N PHE A 586 -7.73 -27.33 -7.47
CA PHE A 586 -6.49 -28.09 -7.34
C PHE A 586 -5.50 -27.37 -6.41
N PRO A 587 -5.75 -27.33 -5.09
CA PRO A 587 -4.89 -26.61 -4.15
C PRO A 587 -3.47 -27.19 -4.09
N ARG A 588 -3.32 -28.49 -4.35
CA ARG A 588 -2.00 -29.13 -4.48
C ARG A 588 -1.23 -28.58 -5.67
N ALA A 589 -1.89 -28.29 -6.79
CA ALA A 589 -1.25 -27.78 -8.00
C ALA A 589 -0.76 -26.32 -7.89
N ARG A 590 -1.21 -25.60 -6.85
CA ARG A 590 -0.97 -24.16 -6.65
C ARG A 590 0.51 -23.73 -6.77
N PRO A 591 1.52 -24.47 -6.26
CA PRO A 591 2.92 -24.09 -6.42
C PRO A 591 3.41 -24.10 -7.87
N TRP A 592 2.82 -24.94 -8.73
CA TRP A 592 3.20 -25.10 -10.13
C TRP A 592 2.35 -24.27 -11.10
N LEU A 593 1.15 -23.88 -10.68
CA LEU A 593 0.30 -22.99 -11.47
C LEU A 593 0.89 -21.57 -11.50
N PRO A 594 0.89 -20.88 -12.66
CA PRO A 594 1.32 -19.49 -12.72
C PRO A 594 0.42 -18.60 -11.87
N SER A 595 0.97 -17.52 -11.35
CA SER A 595 0.20 -16.53 -10.61
C SER A 595 -0.58 -15.65 -11.57
N ALA A 596 -1.91 -15.57 -11.43
CA ALA A 596 -2.74 -14.66 -12.23
C ALA A 596 -2.28 -13.20 -12.10
N MET A 597 -1.94 -12.78 -10.88
CA MET A 597 -1.37 -11.45 -10.62
C MET A 597 -0.02 -11.28 -11.30
N GLY A 598 0.86 -12.29 -11.24
CA GLY A 598 2.18 -12.23 -11.89
C GLY A 598 2.07 -12.12 -13.41
N LEU A 599 1.23 -12.96 -14.03
CA LEU A 599 0.97 -12.92 -15.47
C LEU A 599 0.39 -11.57 -15.91
N GLY A 600 -0.63 -11.09 -15.19
CA GLY A 600 -1.25 -9.81 -15.48
C GLY A 600 -0.26 -8.65 -15.37
N LEU A 601 0.48 -8.57 -14.26
CA LEU A 601 1.51 -7.56 -14.06
C LEU A 601 2.60 -7.61 -15.14
N GLY A 602 3.01 -8.79 -15.59
CA GLY A 602 4.05 -8.96 -16.62
C GLY A 602 3.70 -8.34 -17.98
N TRP A 603 2.42 -8.03 -18.22
CA TRP A 603 1.94 -7.32 -19.40
C TRP A 603 1.62 -5.85 -19.14
N VAL A 604 1.66 -5.41 -17.89
CA VAL A 604 1.44 -4.03 -17.47
C VAL A 604 2.77 -3.34 -17.16
N VAL A 605 3.79 -4.08 -16.71
CA VAL A 605 5.14 -3.58 -16.44
C VAL A 605 6.09 -3.85 -17.60
N PHE A 606 7.19 -3.09 -17.66
CA PHE A 606 8.27 -3.32 -18.63
C PHE A 606 9.04 -4.61 -18.34
N PHE A 607 9.68 -5.16 -19.39
CA PHE A 607 10.52 -6.35 -19.27
C PHE A 607 11.64 -6.17 -18.24
N SER A 608 12.29 -4.99 -18.24
CA SER A 608 13.34 -4.65 -17.28
C SER A 608 12.89 -4.81 -15.83
N ASN A 609 11.68 -4.36 -15.51
CA ASN A 609 11.13 -4.46 -14.16
C ASN A 609 10.87 -5.92 -13.79
N ALA A 610 10.24 -6.68 -14.69
CA ALA A 610 9.94 -8.09 -14.46
C ALA A 610 11.22 -8.91 -14.24
N PHE A 611 12.29 -8.57 -14.96
CA PHE A 611 13.60 -9.21 -14.82
C PHE A 611 14.25 -8.91 -13.45
N SER A 612 14.25 -7.65 -12.99
CA SER A 612 14.79 -7.29 -11.66
C SER A 612 14.02 -7.96 -10.52
N PHE A 613 12.70 -8.10 -10.65
CA PHE A 613 11.88 -8.88 -9.72
C PHE A 613 12.26 -10.36 -9.67
N ALA A 614 12.54 -10.97 -10.83
CA ALA A 614 12.96 -12.36 -10.91
C ALA A 614 14.32 -12.57 -10.23
N ILE A 615 15.28 -11.67 -10.44
CA ILE A 615 16.59 -11.69 -9.77
C ILE A 615 16.40 -11.69 -8.24
N GLY A 616 15.60 -10.75 -7.72
CA GLY A 616 15.31 -10.68 -6.29
C GLY A 616 14.69 -11.95 -5.71
N ALA A 617 13.72 -12.53 -6.42
CA ALA A 617 13.08 -13.76 -6.00
C ALA A 617 14.03 -14.96 -6.01
N VAL A 618 14.92 -15.03 -7.00
CA VAL A 618 15.98 -16.06 -7.08
C VAL A 618 16.97 -15.90 -5.93
N ILE A 619 17.42 -14.67 -5.62
CA ILE A 619 18.31 -14.39 -4.48
C ILE A 619 17.68 -14.89 -3.18
N ALA A 620 16.43 -14.51 -2.89
CA ALA A 620 15.74 -14.95 -1.68
C ALA A 620 15.54 -16.47 -1.62
N SER A 621 15.26 -17.10 -2.76
CA SER A 621 15.05 -18.56 -2.84
C SER A 621 16.34 -19.34 -2.64
N LEU A 622 17.44 -18.92 -3.28
CA LEU A 622 18.76 -19.51 -3.09
C LEU A 622 19.25 -19.30 -1.65
N TRP A 623 19.06 -18.12 -1.07
CA TRP A 623 19.37 -17.87 0.33
C TRP A 623 18.57 -18.80 1.26
N GLY A 624 17.27 -18.99 0.98
CA GLY A 624 16.44 -19.93 1.75
C GLY A 624 16.91 -21.38 1.63
N ALA A 625 17.39 -21.79 0.46
CA ALA A 625 17.93 -23.12 0.22
C ALA A 625 19.24 -23.38 0.97
N ILE A 626 20.10 -22.35 1.11
CA ILE A 626 21.40 -22.48 1.79
C ILE A 626 21.24 -22.27 3.32
N HIS A 627 20.51 -21.24 3.76
CA HIS A 627 20.38 -20.86 5.18
C HIS A 627 18.96 -20.39 5.54
N ARG A 628 18.02 -21.34 5.63
CA ARG A 628 16.59 -21.10 5.90
C ARG A 628 16.32 -20.18 7.11
N LYS A 629 16.90 -20.46 8.27
CA LYS A 629 16.67 -19.68 9.50
C LYS A 629 17.10 -18.21 9.36
N SER A 630 18.20 -17.97 8.63
CA SER A 630 18.71 -16.62 8.37
C SER A 630 17.78 -15.86 7.43
N GLN A 631 17.37 -16.50 6.34
CA GLN A 631 16.46 -15.92 5.35
C GLN A 631 15.11 -15.56 5.99
N GLU A 632 14.48 -16.46 6.76
CA GLU A 632 13.21 -16.19 7.47
C GLU A 632 13.34 -15.02 8.46
N THR A 633 14.54 -14.83 9.03
CA THR A 633 14.81 -13.78 10.02
C THR A 633 15.07 -12.41 9.38
N PHE A 634 15.81 -12.36 8.27
CA PHE A 634 16.38 -11.12 7.73
C PHE A 634 15.85 -10.72 6.34
N ASN A 635 15.19 -11.61 5.60
CA ASN A 635 14.69 -11.31 4.25
C ASN A 635 13.74 -10.11 4.23
N VAL A 636 12.71 -10.12 5.09
CA VAL A 636 11.73 -9.03 5.16
C VAL A 636 12.36 -7.72 5.65
N PRO A 637 13.12 -7.67 6.77
CA PRO A 637 13.79 -6.44 7.20
C PRO A 637 14.72 -5.82 6.15
N ILE A 638 15.54 -6.64 5.46
CA ILE A 638 16.47 -6.17 4.44
C ILE A 638 15.70 -5.66 3.21
N ALA A 639 14.75 -6.45 2.71
CA ALA A 639 13.98 -6.06 1.54
C ALA A 639 13.17 -4.79 1.80
N SER A 640 12.47 -4.70 2.94
CA SER A 640 11.74 -3.49 3.33
C SER A 640 12.65 -2.27 3.49
N GLY A 641 13.86 -2.45 4.04
CA GLY A 641 14.86 -1.40 4.13
C GLY A 641 15.29 -0.88 2.75
N LEU A 642 15.69 -1.79 1.84
CA LEU A 642 16.10 -1.43 0.48
C LEU A 642 15.00 -0.69 -0.28
N ILE A 643 13.75 -1.17 -0.21
CA ILE A 643 12.58 -0.54 -0.82
C ILE A 643 12.40 0.88 -0.28
N ALA A 644 12.33 1.03 1.06
CA ALA A 644 12.10 2.32 1.70
C ALA A 644 13.24 3.30 1.39
N GLY A 645 14.48 2.83 1.40
CA GLY A 645 15.68 3.64 1.11
C GLY A 645 15.69 4.20 -0.30
N GLU A 646 15.56 3.36 -1.33
CA GLU A 646 15.61 3.81 -2.72
C GLU A 646 14.39 4.69 -3.05
N SER A 647 13.18 4.26 -2.66
CA SER A 647 11.95 5.02 -2.98
C SER A 647 11.90 6.39 -2.31
N LEU A 648 12.27 6.47 -1.02
CA LEU A 648 12.24 7.74 -0.29
C LEU A 648 13.23 8.73 -0.91
N LEU A 649 14.44 8.28 -1.22
CA LEU A 649 15.44 9.16 -1.80
C LEU A 649 15.04 9.59 -3.22
N LYS A 650 14.63 8.66 -4.09
CA LYS A 650 14.20 9.02 -5.45
C LYS A 650 13.00 9.98 -5.43
N ALA A 651 12.08 9.81 -4.49
CA ALA A 651 10.99 10.76 -4.30
C ALA A 651 11.50 12.15 -3.87
N ILE A 652 12.43 12.23 -2.91
CA ILE A 652 13.03 13.50 -2.48
C ILE A 652 13.75 14.19 -3.64
N LEU A 653 14.54 13.46 -4.42
CA LEU A 653 15.24 13.99 -5.58
C LEU A 653 14.26 14.51 -6.64
N ALA A 654 13.20 13.76 -6.93
CA ALA A 654 12.16 14.21 -7.85
C ALA A 654 11.48 15.52 -7.38
N MET A 655 11.15 15.62 -6.09
CA MET A 655 10.57 16.85 -5.53
C MET A 655 11.55 18.03 -5.60
N LEU A 656 12.82 17.82 -5.25
CA LEU A 656 13.85 18.86 -5.31
C LEU A 656 14.09 19.35 -6.74
N ALA A 657 14.10 18.44 -7.72
CA ALA A 657 14.25 18.80 -9.14
C ALA A 657 13.14 19.76 -9.60
N THR A 658 11.90 19.48 -9.20
CA THR A 658 10.76 20.34 -9.50
C THR A 658 10.86 21.69 -8.79
N ILE A 659 11.29 21.72 -7.51
CA ILE A 659 11.47 22.98 -6.77
C ILE A 659 12.50 23.87 -7.46
N VAL A 660 13.65 23.31 -7.86
CA VAL A 660 14.68 24.09 -8.55
C VAL A 660 14.20 24.54 -9.92
N GLY A 661 13.48 23.68 -10.67
CA GLY A 661 12.89 24.05 -11.95
C GLY A 661 11.78 25.09 -11.88
N ILE A 662 11.16 25.32 -10.71
CA ILE A 662 10.22 26.43 -10.48
C ILE A 662 10.97 27.73 -10.10
N ALA A 663 12.15 27.61 -9.48
CA ALA A 663 12.91 28.73 -8.94
C ALA A 663 13.90 29.37 -9.96
N GLY A 664 14.30 28.64 -10.99
CA GLY A 664 15.08 29.14 -12.14
C GLY A 664 14.19 29.43 -13.33
#